data_AF-A0A2D4VI24-F1
#
_entry.id   AF-A0A2D4VI24-F1
#
_cell.length_a   1.000
_cell.length_b   1.000
_cell.length_c   1.000
_cell.angle_alpha   90.00
_cell.angle_beta   90.00
_cell.angle_gamma   90.00
#
_symmetry.space_group_name_H-M   'P 1'
#
loop_
_entity.id
_entity.type
_entity.pdbx_description
1 polymer ?
#
loop_
_entity_poly.entity_id
_entity_poly.type
_entity_poly.pdbx_seq_one_letter_code
_entity_poly.pdbx_strand_id
1 'polypeptide(L)'
;IRGWWENAHHDRPGGVESAVATDWVPQSKPVWFTELGCPAIDKGTNQPNVFVDPKSAESNVPCFSSGERDDFIQRRFIEAEAGYWDPSHEAFAETNNPVSPVYGGRMVEPSRIFLWAWDARPFPAFPARDDIWGDAPNWERGHWINGRMGAAALDGLVAAILTGMDFAHGDTSGLNGVVEGYVLDRIMTARGALEPLMAACFFGASETGGEIRFHHFGAAPSLALSVDDLAVTDESGRPGLTRVRGQESELPQSAKLSFIDGGGDYAQGVAEARRAERTSRAVVNQALPMVLTPAQAQSIAEIWLRRQWVARERATLTLPPSRMALEPGDTLTLQTDEGGAEYRLGSVSDEGVRRAEVVLEEASLYGSVATASRVRNIARAADRPPVLAAFMDLPLVTGTETPWAPRVAFAADPWPGSVALWTRAPGGTVLDGTITRQATIGTTLDALGPGAALAGRWDEANSVTVLLASGALSSAEKLAVLNGANRAAIGGETEGGAEDWEVIQFREADLVAPDTYRLSGLLRGLAGTERESTLAAGARFVLLDGAVAETGLAESERGLERRWLWGPASLPYDDESYRERSYVFQGVGLRPLSPVHVSAKRAADGTLDFVWIRRTRVSGDSWLGLDVPLGEEAELYDLDVLSDEGGEVLRTLSATRRICRRWISAVRRPHRLRSISIS
;
A
#
# COMPACT_ATOMS: atom_id res chain seq x y z
N ILE A 1 -38.88 20.45 -4.99
CA ILE A 1 -39.08 19.14 -4.30
C ILE A 1 -40.42 19.10 -3.57
N ARG A 2 -40.60 19.79 -2.44
CA ARG A 2 -41.87 19.81 -1.66
C ARG A 2 -43.14 19.91 -2.51
N GLY A 3 -43.27 20.95 -3.33
CA GLY A 3 -44.46 21.13 -4.18
C GLY A 3 -44.73 19.99 -5.17
N TRP A 4 -43.72 19.20 -5.55
CA TRP A 4 -43.91 17.98 -6.33
C TRP A 4 -44.40 16.83 -5.44
N TRP A 5 -43.87 16.69 -4.23
CA TRP A 5 -44.25 15.62 -3.30
C TRP A 5 -45.67 15.80 -2.71
N GLU A 6 -46.06 17.03 -2.39
CA GLU A 6 -47.33 17.36 -1.70
C GLU A 6 -48.56 17.49 -2.62
N ASN A 7 -48.39 17.60 -3.95
CA ASN A 7 -49.49 17.87 -4.89
C ASN A 7 -49.78 16.69 -5.82
N ALA A 8 -51.01 16.63 -6.34
CA ALA A 8 -51.38 15.74 -7.43
C ALA A 8 -50.69 16.19 -8.74
N HIS A 9 -50.29 15.25 -9.58
CA HIS A 9 -49.62 15.57 -10.86
C HIS A 9 -50.59 15.45 -12.02
N HIS A 10 -50.52 16.40 -12.94
CA HIS A 10 -51.33 16.47 -14.14
C HIS A 10 -50.42 16.51 -15.36
N ASP A 11 -50.62 15.60 -16.31
CA ASP A 11 -49.86 15.61 -17.56
C ASP A 11 -50.15 16.87 -18.38
N ARG A 12 -49.15 17.33 -19.13
CA ARG A 12 -49.24 18.52 -19.99
C ARG A 12 -49.00 18.20 -21.48
N PRO A 13 -49.83 17.36 -22.13
CA PRO A 13 -49.68 17.05 -23.56
C PRO A 13 -49.77 18.34 -24.39
N GLY A 14 -48.72 18.63 -25.18
CA GLY A 14 -48.64 19.87 -25.95
C GLY A 14 -48.53 21.15 -25.10
N GLY A 15 -48.19 21.03 -23.81
CA GLY A 15 -48.09 22.15 -22.87
C GLY A 15 -49.40 22.53 -22.16
N VAL A 16 -50.52 21.86 -22.45
CA VAL A 16 -51.84 22.12 -21.84
C VAL A 16 -52.14 21.08 -20.76
N GLU A 17 -52.52 21.52 -19.58
CA GLU A 17 -52.76 20.65 -18.42
C GLU A 17 -54.03 19.80 -18.54
N SER A 18 -53.90 18.50 -18.25
CA SER A 18 -55.01 17.55 -18.15
C SER A 18 -55.91 17.86 -16.95
N ALA A 19 -57.23 17.86 -17.16
CA ALA A 19 -58.20 17.98 -16.06
C ALA A 19 -58.20 16.78 -15.10
N VAL A 20 -57.68 15.62 -15.54
CA VAL A 20 -57.55 14.40 -14.74
C VAL A 20 -56.10 14.28 -14.27
N ALA A 21 -55.90 14.09 -12.97
CA ALA A 21 -54.59 13.80 -12.38
C ALA A 21 -54.11 12.39 -12.77
N THR A 22 -52.81 12.20 -12.81
CA THR A 22 -52.15 10.89 -12.91
C THR A 22 -52.40 10.05 -11.66
N ASP A 23 -52.05 8.76 -11.71
CA ASP A 23 -52.11 7.83 -10.55
C ASP A 23 -51.15 8.20 -9.39
N TRP A 24 -50.41 9.32 -9.49
CA TRP A 24 -49.59 9.82 -8.39
C TRP A 24 -50.45 10.22 -7.19
N VAL A 25 -50.38 9.44 -6.12
CA VAL A 25 -50.91 9.80 -4.81
C VAL A 25 -49.90 10.73 -4.10
N PRO A 26 -50.29 11.96 -3.71
CA PRO A 26 -49.42 12.87 -2.97
C PRO A 26 -48.89 12.24 -1.68
N GLN A 27 -47.64 12.53 -1.35
CA GLN A 27 -46.96 12.07 -0.13
C GLN A 27 -46.91 10.54 0.04
N SER A 28 -47.10 9.76 -1.03
CA SER A 28 -47.22 8.29 -0.98
C SER A 28 -45.90 7.53 -0.75
N LYS A 29 -44.75 8.16 -1.00
CA LYS A 29 -43.42 7.59 -0.77
C LYS A 29 -42.37 8.69 -0.48
N PRO A 30 -41.25 8.39 0.18
CA PRO A 30 -40.16 9.34 0.37
C PRO A 30 -39.39 9.62 -0.93
N VAL A 31 -38.67 10.73 -0.92
CA VAL A 31 -37.66 11.14 -1.89
C VAL A 31 -36.29 10.74 -1.35
N TRP A 32 -35.43 10.20 -2.23
CA TRP A 32 -34.02 9.90 -1.94
C TRP A 32 -33.15 10.83 -2.78
N PHE A 33 -32.01 11.26 -2.26
CA PHE A 33 -31.01 11.98 -3.04
C PHE A 33 -29.88 11.01 -3.38
N THR A 34 -29.84 10.56 -4.62
CA THR A 34 -28.82 9.61 -5.10
C THR A 34 -27.47 10.28 -5.40
N GLU A 35 -27.50 11.58 -5.71
CA GLU A 35 -26.33 12.38 -6.04
C GLU A 35 -26.51 13.78 -5.42
N LEU A 36 -26.05 13.97 -4.18
CA LEU A 36 -26.01 15.27 -3.53
C LEU A 36 -24.57 15.76 -3.40
N GLY A 37 -24.24 16.92 -3.97
CA GLY A 37 -22.91 17.51 -3.86
C GLY A 37 -22.79 18.81 -4.62
N CYS A 38 -21.68 19.51 -4.43
CA CYS A 38 -21.23 20.60 -5.29
C CYS A 38 -19.74 20.41 -5.63
N PRO A 39 -19.24 21.00 -6.72
CA PRO A 39 -17.81 20.95 -7.04
C PRO A 39 -17.02 21.71 -5.96
N ALA A 40 -15.82 21.23 -5.64
CA ALA A 40 -14.89 21.89 -4.73
C ALA A 40 -14.17 23.07 -5.42
N ILE A 41 -14.95 24.08 -5.80
CA ILE A 41 -14.54 25.27 -6.54
C ILE A 41 -15.16 26.49 -5.84
N ASP A 42 -14.48 27.65 -5.82
CA ASP A 42 -15.05 28.94 -5.38
C ASP A 42 -16.51 29.09 -5.83
N LYS A 43 -17.42 29.33 -4.88
CA LYS A 43 -18.87 29.43 -5.12
C LYS A 43 -19.48 28.21 -5.83
N GLY A 44 -18.99 27.00 -5.54
CA GLY A 44 -19.53 25.72 -6.04
C GLY A 44 -21.04 25.58 -5.87
N THR A 45 -21.59 26.18 -4.81
CA THR A 45 -23.03 26.23 -4.52
C THR A 45 -23.87 27.07 -5.49
N ASN A 46 -23.27 27.95 -6.29
CA ASN A 46 -24.00 28.73 -7.31
C ASN A 46 -24.54 27.83 -8.43
N GLN A 47 -23.85 26.73 -8.73
CA GLN A 47 -24.28 25.71 -9.69
C GLN A 47 -23.79 24.31 -9.23
N PRO A 48 -24.46 23.67 -8.26
CA PRO A 48 -23.99 22.40 -7.70
C PRO A 48 -23.87 21.27 -8.73
N ASN A 49 -24.57 21.39 -9.86
CA ASN A 49 -24.61 20.40 -10.93
C ASN A 49 -23.46 20.49 -11.96
N VAL A 50 -22.61 21.53 -11.96
CA VAL A 50 -21.49 21.62 -12.93
C VAL A 50 -20.26 20.89 -12.42
N PHE A 51 -19.52 20.28 -13.34
CA PHE A 51 -18.26 19.59 -13.09
C PHE A 51 -17.21 20.04 -14.11
N VAL A 52 -15.94 19.92 -13.73
CA VAL A 52 -14.80 20.18 -14.61
C VAL A 52 -14.22 18.85 -15.07
N ASP A 53 -14.30 18.58 -16.37
CA ASP A 53 -13.63 17.47 -17.03
C ASP A 53 -13.15 17.94 -18.42
N PRO A 54 -11.84 18.13 -18.65
CA PRO A 54 -11.30 18.56 -19.94
C PRO A 54 -11.67 17.69 -21.15
N LYS A 55 -12.24 16.49 -20.93
CA LYS A 55 -12.70 15.57 -21.97
C LYS A 55 -14.20 15.71 -22.30
N SER A 56 -14.96 16.44 -21.48
CA SER A 56 -16.41 16.62 -21.63
C SER A 56 -16.76 17.95 -22.31
N ALA A 57 -17.72 17.91 -23.24
CA ALA A 57 -18.31 19.11 -23.83
C ALA A 57 -19.19 19.91 -22.85
N GLU A 58 -19.58 19.30 -21.72
CA GLU A 58 -20.39 19.91 -20.67
C GLU A 58 -19.55 20.47 -19.51
N SER A 59 -18.21 20.39 -19.61
CA SER A 59 -17.29 20.87 -18.58
C SER A 59 -17.38 22.39 -18.39
N ASN A 60 -17.71 22.81 -17.17
CA ASN A 60 -17.88 24.22 -16.85
C ASN A 60 -17.51 24.53 -15.39
N VAL A 61 -17.26 25.81 -15.10
CA VAL A 61 -17.10 26.33 -13.73
C VAL A 61 -18.39 26.99 -13.26
N PRO A 62 -18.67 27.05 -11.94
CA PRO A 62 -19.89 27.66 -11.42
C PRO A 62 -20.01 29.14 -11.80
N CYS A 63 -21.24 29.63 -12.01
CA CYS A 63 -21.48 31.05 -12.30
C CYS A 63 -20.81 31.98 -11.26
N PHE A 64 -20.10 33.00 -11.76
CA PHE A 64 -19.36 34.00 -10.98
C PHE A 64 -18.21 33.46 -10.11
N SER A 65 -17.83 32.19 -10.30
CA SER A 65 -16.65 31.58 -9.69
C SER A 65 -15.34 32.13 -10.24
N SER A 66 -14.28 32.12 -9.44
CA SER A 66 -12.89 32.25 -9.92
C SER A 66 -12.40 31.01 -10.69
N GLY A 67 -13.03 29.84 -10.50
CA GLY A 67 -12.59 28.55 -11.04
C GLY A 67 -11.50 27.84 -10.21
N GLU A 68 -11.06 28.47 -9.11
CA GLU A 68 -10.07 27.95 -8.17
C GLU A 68 -10.67 26.94 -7.18
N ARG A 69 -9.84 26.00 -6.70
CA ARG A 69 -10.26 24.98 -5.72
C ARG A 69 -10.68 25.63 -4.40
N ASP A 70 -11.82 25.19 -3.88
CA ASP A 70 -12.32 25.53 -2.55
C ASP A 70 -12.99 24.30 -1.92
N ASP A 71 -12.36 23.73 -0.89
CA ASP A 71 -12.89 22.59 -0.14
C ASP A 71 -13.87 23.03 0.96
N PHE A 72 -13.79 24.29 1.41
CA PHE A 72 -14.63 24.84 2.47
C PHE A 72 -16.05 25.12 1.98
N ILE A 73 -16.22 25.63 0.76
CA ILE A 73 -17.56 25.79 0.16
C ILE A 73 -18.27 24.46 -0.07
N GLN A 74 -17.54 23.40 -0.42
CA GLN A 74 -18.08 22.04 -0.51
C GLN A 74 -18.51 21.53 0.87
N ARG A 75 -17.70 21.77 1.91
CA ARG A 75 -18.08 21.46 3.29
C ARG A 75 -19.34 22.21 3.74
N ARG A 76 -19.40 23.52 3.52
CA ARG A 76 -20.55 24.36 3.89
C ARG A 76 -21.83 23.97 3.14
N PHE A 77 -21.72 23.51 1.89
CA PHE A 77 -22.85 22.92 1.15
C PHE A 77 -23.40 21.67 1.87
N ILE A 78 -22.52 20.73 2.23
CA ILE A 78 -22.91 19.48 2.92
C ILE A 78 -23.50 19.78 4.30
N GLU A 79 -22.90 20.70 5.07
CA GLU A 79 -23.41 21.14 6.38
C GLU A 79 -24.79 21.81 6.26
N ALA A 80 -25.00 22.65 5.25
CA ALA A 80 -26.28 23.31 5.01
C ALA A 80 -27.39 22.32 4.60
N GLU A 81 -27.10 21.37 3.71
CA GLU A 81 -28.06 20.33 3.30
C GLU A 81 -28.39 19.39 4.47
N ALA A 82 -27.37 18.96 5.24
CA ALA A 82 -27.59 18.17 6.46
C ALA A 82 -28.50 18.91 7.46
N GLY A 83 -28.19 20.18 7.76
CA GLY A 83 -29.00 21.01 8.63
C GLY A 83 -30.41 21.31 8.13
N TYR A 84 -30.65 21.25 6.81
CA TYR A 84 -31.97 21.45 6.23
C TYR A 84 -32.84 20.19 6.26
N TRP A 85 -32.25 19.01 6.03
CA TRP A 85 -33.01 17.76 5.85
C TRP A 85 -32.99 16.80 7.05
N ASP A 86 -31.94 16.80 7.87
CA ASP A 86 -31.74 15.81 8.94
C ASP A 86 -32.34 16.28 10.28
N PRO A 87 -33.36 15.60 10.84
CA PRO A 87 -33.97 15.96 12.11
C PRO A 87 -33.08 15.77 13.35
N SER A 88 -31.87 15.18 13.20
CA SER A 88 -30.88 15.11 14.26
C SER A 88 -29.98 16.35 14.34
N HIS A 89 -29.99 17.22 13.32
CA HIS A 89 -29.16 18.42 13.28
C HIS A 89 -29.83 19.60 14.02
N GLU A 90 -29.07 20.39 14.78
CA GLU A 90 -29.60 21.47 15.62
C GLU A 90 -30.32 22.59 14.82
N ALA A 91 -29.87 22.84 13.59
CA ALA A 91 -30.47 23.83 12.67
C ALA A 91 -31.77 23.35 12.00
N PHE A 92 -32.23 22.13 12.27
CA PHE A 92 -33.39 21.56 11.60
C PHE A 92 -34.71 22.24 12.00
N ALA A 93 -35.50 22.62 11.00
CA ALA A 93 -36.89 23.03 11.20
C ALA A 93 -37.84 21.93 10.72
N GLU A 94 -38.79 21.53 11.57
CA GLU A 94 -39.86 20.57 11.26
C GLU A 94 -40.58 20.85 9.93
N THR A 95 -40.71 22.12 9.57
CA THR A 95 -41.30 22.54 8.31
C THR A 95 -40.47 22.13 7.10
N ASN A 96 -39.13 22.10 7.16
CA ASN A 96 -38.24 21.83 6.02
C ASN A 96 -38.48 20.44 5.42
N ASN A 97 -38.55 19.42 6.28
CA ASN A 97 -38.74 18.03 5.90
C ASN A 97 -40.00 17.43 6.58
N PRO A 98 -41.20 17.67 6.03
CA PRO A 98 -42.46 17.27 6.66
C PRO A 98 -42.64 15.75 6.73
N VAL A 99 -43.49 15.27 7.64
CA VAL A 99 -43.86 13.85 7.78
C VAL A 99 -45.12 13.55 6.95
N SER A 100 -45.10 12.45 6.18
CA SER A 100 -46.25 11.96 5.44
C SER A 100 -47.32 11.37 6.37
N PRO A 101 -48.61 11.72 6.21
CA PRO A 101 -49.71 11.01 6.86
C PRO A 101 -49.99 9.64 6.25
N VAL A 102 -49.41 9.31 5.08
CA VAL A 102 -49.62 8.05 4.35
C VAL A 102 -48.70 6.94 4.86
N TYR A 103 -47.42 7.25 5.10
CA TYR A 103 -46.40 6.27 5.53
C TYR A 103 -45.69 6.60 6.85
N GLY A 104 -46.01 7.74 7.49
CA GLY A 104 -45.48 8.10 8.82
C GLY A 104 -44.01 8.50 8.88
N GLY A 105 -43.33 8.62 7.73
CA GLY A 105 -41.93 9.03 7.62
C GLY A 105 -41.75 10.39 6.94
N ARG A 106 -40.51 10.89 6.94
CA ARG A 106 -40.12 12.20 6.37
C ARG A 106 -40.21 12.23 4.84
N MET A 107 -40.42 13.42 4.26
CA MET A 107 -40.46 13.65 2.81
C MET A 107 -39.15 13.24 2.12
N VAL A 108 -38.03 13.74 2.61
CA VAL A 108 -36.68 13.27 2.26
C VAL A 108 -36.25 12.33 3.36
N GLU A 109 -35.85 11.11 3.02
CA GLU A 109 -35.37 10.13 4.01
C GLU A 109 -33.89 10.43 4.34
N PRO A 110 -33.53 10.86 5.58
CA PRO A 110 -32.16 11.28 5.89
C PRO A 110 -31.13 10.17 5.68
N SER A 111 -31.50 8.91 5.97
CA SER A 111 -30.65 7.73 5.72
C SER A 111 -30.46 7.39 4.23
N ARG A 112 -31.05 8.18 3.32
CA ARG A 112 -31.04 8.02 1.86
C ARG A 112 -30.61 9.30 1.13
N ILE A 113 -29.77 10.09 1.80
CA ILE A 113 -29.01 11.18 1.20
C ILE A 113 -27.59 10.66 0.90
N PHE A 114 -27.28 10.47 -0.36
CA PHE A 114 -26.01 9.93 -0.84
C PHE A 114 -25.14 11.04 -1.42
N LEU A 115 -23.95 11.23 -0.84
CA LEU A 115 -23.03 12.30 -1.26
C LEU A 115 -22.29 11.91 -2.54
N TRP A 116 -22.48 12.70 -3.59
CA TRP A 116 -21.67 12.66 -4.79
C TRP A 116 -20.40 13.51 -4.58
N ALA A 117 -19.18 13.04 -4.84
CA ALA A 117 -18.78 11.72 -5.35
C ALA A 117 -17.96 10.96 -4.29
N TRP A 118 -18.61 10.32 -3.32
CA TRP A 118 -17.91 9.37 -2.43
C TRP A 118 -17.90 7.97 -3.04
N ASP A 119 -16.71 7.48 -3.41
CA ASP A 119 -16.55 6.14 -3.96
C ASP A 119 -15.46 5.32 -3.24
N ALA A 120 -15.36 4.03 -3.59
CA ALA A 120 -14.49 3.07 -2.90
C ALA A 120 -12.98 3.24 -3.17
N ARG A 121 -12.55 4.23 -3.97
CA ARG A 121 -11.13 4.43 -4.27
C ARG A 121 -10.40 4.99 -3.03
N PRO A 122 -9.34 4.33 -2.55
CA PRO A 122 -8.66 4.76 -1.34
C PRO A 122 -7.87 6.05 -1.58
N PHE A 123 -8.03 7.03 -0.70
CA PHE A 123 -7.14 8.18 -0.60
C PHE A 123 -5.89 7.79 0.21
N PRO A 124 -4.67 8.27 -0.11
CA PRO A 124 -4.33 9.22 -1.19
C PRO A 124 -4.11 8.58 -2.56
N ALA A 125 -4.23 7.25 -2.70
CA ALA A 125 -3.96 6.56 -3.96
C ALA A 125 -4.78 7.15 -5.11
N PHE A 126 -6.09 7.33 -4.95
CA PHE A 126 -6.86 8.27 -5.78
C PHE A 126 -6.82 9.64 -5.10
N PRO A 127 -6.39 10.71 -5.80
CA PRO A 127 -6.08 10.79 -7.24
C PRO A 127 -4.62 10.48 -7.63
N ALA A 128 -3.70 10.21 -6.70
CA ALA A 128 -2.26 10.15 -6.97
C ALA A 128 -1.75 9.02 -7.91
N ARG A 129 -2.59 8.08 -8.35
CA ARG A 129 -2.28 7.06 -9.38
C ARG A 129 -3.07 7.32 -10.65
N ASP A 130 -2.70 8.40 -11.35
CA ASP A 130 -3.24 8.73 -12.67
C ASP A 130 -2.96 7.66 -13.75
N ASP A 131 -1.97 6.79 -13.51
CA ASP A 131 -1.70 5.57 -14.27
C ASP A 131 -2.79 4.48 -14.14
N ILE A 132 -3.62 4.54 -13.08
CA ILE A 132 -4.78 3.67 -12.89
C ILE A 132 -6.08 4.41 -13.23
N TRP A 133 -6.22 5.65 -12.77
CA TRP A 133 -7.47 6.41 -12.81
C TRP A 133 -7.41 7.57 -13.81
N GLY A 134 -7.96 7.35 -15.01
CA GLY A 134 -7.96 8.37 -16.06
C GLY A 134 -8.76 9.65 -15.76
N ASP A 135 -9.59 9.65 -14.72
CA ASP A 135 -10.35 10.78 -14.17
C ASP A 135 -9.67 11.47 -12.97
N ALA A 136 -8.49 11.01 -12.54
CA ALA A 136 -7.74 11.57 -11.41
C ALA A 136 -7.60 13.12 -11.40
N PRO A 137 -7.33 13.80 -12.53
CA PRO A 137 -7.27 15.27 -12.56
C PRO A 137 -8.59 15.96 -12.16
N ASN A 138 -9.73 15.27 -12.30
CA ASN A 138 -11.04 15.84 -11.99
C ASN A 138 -11.30 15.88 -10.47
N TRP A 139 -10.57 15.11 -9.65
CA TRP A 139 -10.68 15.17 -8.18
C TRP A 139 -10.44 16.59 -7.62
N GLU A 140 -9.44 17.29 -8.18
CA GLU A 140 -8.99 18.58 -7.66
C GLU A 140 -10.09 19.64 -7.59
N ARG A 141 -11.04 19.62 -8.53
CA ARG A 141 -12.14 20.60 -8.64
C ARG A 141 -13.53 19.97 -8.75
N GLY A 142 -13.64 18.65 -8.82
CA GLY A 142 -14.90 17.93 -8.87
C GLY A 142 -15.50 17.69 -7.49
N HIS A 143 -16.58 16.91 -7.46
CA HIS A 143 -17.40 16.63 -6.28
C HIS A 143 -16.83 15.61 -5.31
N TRP A 144 -15.68 14.99 -5.60
CA TRP A 144 -15.12 13.93 -4.76
C TRP A 144 -14.82 14.37 -3.34
N ILE A 145 -15.21 13.57 -2.35
CA ILE A 145 -14.94 13.86 -0.93
C ILE A 145 -13.84 12.97 -0.33
N ASN A 146 -13.33 12.00 -1.10
CA ASN A 146 -12.19 11.15 -0.74
C ASN A 146 -10.97 12.03 -0.40
N GLY A 147 -10.48 11.91 0.84
CA GLY A 147 -9.41 12.77 1.39
C GLY A 147 -9.86 14.11 1.97
N ARG A 148 -10.99 14.67 1.52
CA ARG A 148 -11.52 15.96 2.01
C ARG A 148 -12.27 15.86 3.34
N MET A 149 -13.03 14.78 3.56
CA MET A 149 -13.84 14.63 4.79
C MET A 149 -13.04 14.64 6.11
N GLY A 150 -11.74 14.35 6.07
CA GLY A 150 -10.88 14.34 7.26
C GLY A 150 -10.46 15.74 7.74
N ALA A 151 -10.59 16.78 6.90
CA ALA A 151 -10.15 18.12 7.24
C ALA A 151 -11.08 18.78 8.28
N ALA A 152 -10.48 19.42 9.29
CA ALA A 152 -11.21 20.22 10.26
C ALA A 152 -11.63 21.56 9.65
N ALA A 153 -12.82 22.06 10.00
CA ALA A 153 -13.16 23.47 9.72
C ALA A 153 -12.36 24.39 10.65
N LEU A 154 -11.94 25.55 10.15
CA LEU A 154 -11.05 26.45 10.89
C LEU A 154 -11.70 27.01 12.16
N ASP A 155 -12.98 27.38 12.08
CA ASP A 155 -13.81 27.79 13.22
C ASP A 155 -13.84 26.70 14.31
N GLY A 156 -14.20 25.46 13.93
CA GLY A 156 -14.25 24.31 14.83
C GLY A 156 -12.90 23.93 15.43
N LEU A 157 -11.81 24.03 14.66
CA LEU A 157 -10.45 23.77 15.16
C LEU A 157 -10.02 24.81 16.20
N VAL A 158 -10.25 26.10 15.95
CA VAL A 158 -9.93 27.18 16.91
C VAL A 158 -10.80 27.04 18.16
N ALA A 159 -12.09 26.77 18.02
CA ALA A 159 -13.00 26.53 19.15
C ALA A 159 -12.55 25.31 19.99
N ALA A 160 -12.10 24.22 19.36
CA ALA A 160 -11.57 23.06 20.05
C ALA A 160 -10.26 23.35 20.79
N ILE A 161 -9.35 24.15 20.22
CA ILE A 161 -8.11 24.59 20.89
C ILE A 161 -8.42 25.46 22.11
N LEU A 162 -9.34 26.41 22.00
CA LEU A 162 -9.74 27.27 23.11
C LEU A 162 -10.42 26.47 24.24
N THR A 163 -11.37 25.60 23.88
CA THR A 163 -12.05 24.70 24.82
C THR A 163 -11.07 23.77 25.53
N GLY A 164 -10.13 23.16 24.79
CA GLY A 164 -9.09 22.28 25.33
C GLY A 164 -8.04 22.99 26.20
N MET A 165 -8.08 24.32 26.30
CA MET A 165 -7.25 25.14 27.18
C MET A 165 -8.08 25.99 28.16
N ASP A 166 -9.31 25.55 28.45
CA ASP A 166 -10.25 26.15 29.40
C ASP A 166 -10.58 27.64 29.12
N PHE A 167 -10.52 28.08 27.85
CA PHE A 167 -10.85 29.44 27.44
C PHE A 167 -12.25 29.53 26.81
N ALA A 168 -13.21 30.09 27.56
CA ALA A 168 -14.63 30.12 27.17
C ALA A 168 -15.09 31.39 26.42
N HIS A 169 -14.29 32.46 26.39
CA HIS A 169 -14.69 33.78 25.87
C HIS A 169 -14.19 34.04 24.45
N GLY A 170 -14.38 33.08 23.54
CA GLY A 170 -13.89 33.15 22.15
C GLY A 170 -14.97 32.89 21.11
N ASP A 171 -15.24 33.87 20.25
CA ASP A 171 -16.14 33.74 19.10
C ASP A 171 -15.35 33.44 17.82
N THR A 172 -15.53 32.24 17.30
CA THR A 172 -14.87 31.72 16.09
C THR A 172 -15.78 31.73 14.86
N SER A 173 -17.02 32.20 14.97
CA SER A 173 -18.04 32.11 13.91
C SER A 173 -17.68 32.88 12.63
N GLY A 174 -16.82 33.89 12.74
CA GLY A 174 -16.25 34.63 11.61
C GLY A 174 -15.14 33.91 10.83
N LEU A 175 -14.71 32.72 11.25
CA LEU A 175 -13.62 31.98 10.61
C LEU A 175 -14.09 31.04 9.50
N ASN A 176 -13.57 31.29 8.29
CA ASN A 176 -13.78 30.47 7.11
C ASN A 176 -12.52 29.68 6.72
N GLY A 177 -12.68 28.47 6.20
CA GLY A 177 -11.59 27.64 5.70
C GLY A 177 -11.51 26.24 6.33
N VAL A 178 -10.61 25.42 5.80
CA VAL A 178 -10.33 24.06 6.30
C VAL A 178 -8.85 23.85 6.58
N VAL A 179 -8.54 22.96 7.52
CA VAL A 179 -7.19 22.55 7.90
C VAL A 179 -7.11 21.03 7.81
N GLU A 180 -6.28 20.50 6.90
CA GLU A 180 -6.13 19.05 6.66
C GLU A 180 -5.57 18.33 7.89
N GLY A 181 -4.64 18.96 8.60
CA GLY A 181 -4.11 18.46 9.86
C GLY A 181 -3.30 19.53 10.60
N TYR A 182 -3.29 19.45 11.93
CA TYR A 182 -2.55 20.37 12.81
C TYR A 182 -1.98 19.61 14.00
N VAL A 183 -0.70 19.84 14.33
CA VAL A 183 0.03 19.07 15.33
C VAL A 183 0.46 19.96 16.49
N LEU A 184 0.00 19.63 17.70
CA LEU A 184 0.49 20.20 18.96
C LEU A 184 1.35 19.15 19.67
N ASP A 185 2.67 19.23 19.48
CA ASP A 185 3.66 18.26 19.96
C ASP A 185 4.21 18.54 21.37
N ARG A 186 3.82 19.68 21.96
CA ARG A 186 4.37 20.19 23.23
C ARG A 186 3.34 21.04 23.99
N ILE A 187 3.55 21.19 25.29
CA ILE A 187 2.80 22.13 26.13
C ILE A 187 3.09 23.57 25.68
N MET A 188 2.04 24.35 25.42
CA MET A 188 2.13 25.76 25.02
C MET A 188 0.87 26.53 25.47
N THR A 189 0.87 27.86 25.29
CA THR A 189 -0.30 28.70 25.56
C THR A 189 -1.29 28.66 24.39
N ALA A 190 -2.56 29.01 24.63
CA ALA A 190 -3.57 29.14 23.58
C ALA A 190 -3.11 30.09 22.45
N ARG A 191 -2.48 31.22 22.83
CA ARG A 191 -1.84 32.13 21.87
C ARG A 191 -0.79 31.41 21.00
N GLY A 192 0.14 30.67 21.60
CA GLY A 192 1.16 29.93 20.86
C GLY A 192 0.59 28.83 19.96
N ALA A 193 -0.53 28.22 20.35
CA ALA A 193 -1.25 27.24 19.54
C ALA A 193 -2.06 27.87 18.39
N LEU A 194 -2.43 29.14 18.48
CA LEU A 194 -3.21 29.86 17.46
C LEU A 194 -2.35 30.70 16.51
N GLU A 195 -1.20 31.22 16.94
CA GLU A 195 -0.31 32.05 16.11
C GLU A 195 0.08 31.43 14.75
N PRO A 196 0.38 30.11 14.63
CA PRO A 196 0.62 29.48 13.33
C PRO A 196 -0.62 29.47 12.43
N LEU A 197 -1.81 29.21 12.99
CA LEU A 197 -3.08 29.24 12.26
C LEU A 197 -3.44 30.67 11.81
N MET A 198 -3.32 31.66 12.70
CA MET A 198 -3.53 33.08 12.41
C MET A 198 -2.64 33.56 11.26
N ALA A 199 -1.38 33.11 11.25
CA ALA A 199 -0.44 33.43 10.18
C ALA A 199 -0.82 32.72 8.87
N ALA A 200 -1.04 31.41 8.88
CA ALA A 200 -1.28 30.61 7.67
C ALA A 200 -2.65 30.87 7.02
N CYS A 201 -3.69 31.09 7.83
CA CYS A 201 -5.06 31.30 7.39
C CYS A 201 -5.49 32.78 7.40
N PHE A 202 -4.56 33.71 7.65
CA PHE A 202 -4.76 35.16 7.55
C PHE A 202 -5.92 35.74 8.39
N PHE A 203 -6.03 35.34 9.66
CA PHE A 203 -7.00 35.91 10.59
C PHE A 203 -6.37 36.61 11.79
N GLY A 204 -7.08 37.60 12.30
CA GLY A 204 -6.79 38.35 13.52
C GLY A 204 -7.66 37.90 14.69
N ALA A 205 -7.37 38.46 15.86
CA ALA A 205 -8.15 38.32 17.07
C ALA A 205 -8.19 39.67 17.77
N SER A 206 -9.38 40.13 18.15
CA SER A 206 -9.61 41.37 18.90
C SER A 206 -10.61 41.14 20.02
N GLU A 207 -10.58 42.00 21.04
CA GLU A 207 -11.60 41.99 22.09
C GLU A 207 -12.75 42.90 21.68
N THR A 208 -13.97 42.37 21.71
CA THR A 208 -15.21 43.09 21.46
C THR A 208 -16.26 42.66 22.47
N GLY A 209 -16.70 43.57 23.33
CA GLY A 209 -17.84 43.35 24.22
C GLY A 209 -17.61 42.30 25.32
N GLY A 210 -16.35 42.03 25.69
CA GLY A 210 -15.93 41.03 26.67
C GLY A 210 -15.52 39.69 26.07
N GLU A 211 -15.56 39.53 24.75
CA GLU A 211 -15.20 38.29 24.04
C GLU A 211 -14.08 38.52 23.03
N ILE A 212 -13.25 37.52 22.81
CA ILE A 212 -12.23 37.53 21.76
C ILE A 212 -12.86 37.05 20.45
N ARG A 213 -13.04 37.96 19.49
CA ARG A 213 -13.58 37.66 18.16
C ARG A 213 -12.46 37.40 17.17
N PHE A 214 -12.56 36.27 16.46
CA PHE A 214 -11.63 35.91 15.40
C PHE A 214 -12.21 36.27 14.02
N HIS A 215 -11.43 37.01 13.23
CA HIS A 215 -11.90 37.60 11.97
C HIS A 215 -10.81 37.55 10.89
N HIS A 216 -11.19 37.29 9.64
CA HIS A 216 -10.26 37.28 8.51
C HIS A 216 -9.77 38.69 8.14
N PHE A 217 -8.54 38.79 7.64
CA PHE A 217 -8.03 40.01 7.00
C PHE A 217 -8.63 40.18 5.60
N GLY A 218 -8.59 41.41 5.05
CA GLY A 218 -9.18 41.71 3.74
C GLY A 218 -10.71 41.82 3.73
N ALA A 219 -11.34 42.00 4.90
CA ALA A 219 -12.76 42.34 5.00
C ALA A 219 -13.07 43.67 4.29
N ALA A 220 -14.27 43.80 3.74
CA ALA A 220 -14.72 45.04 3.11
C ALA A 220 -14.69 46.21 4.11
N PRO A 221 -14.32 47.44 3.69
CA PRO A 221 -14.24 48.58 4.61
C PRO A 221 -15.58 48.86 5.31
N SER A 222 -15.56 48.92 6.65
CA SER A 222 -16.75 49.21 7.48
C SER A 222 -17.10 50.69 7.48
N LEU A 223 -16.14 51.57 7.17
CA LEU A 223 -16.31 53.01 7.17
C LEU A 223 -15.36 53.70 6.18
N ALA A 224 -15.84 54.77 5.55
CA ALA A 224 -14.99 55.77 4.89
C ALA A 224 -14.84 56.99 5.80
N LEU A 225 -13.60 57.46 5.96
CA LEU A 225 -13.24 58.68 6.70
C LEU A 225 -12.53 59.66 5.76
N SER A 226 -12.82 60.95 5.85
CA SER A 226 -11.95 61.99 5.30
C SER A 226 -11.01 62.55 6.37
N VAL A 227 -10.10 63.44 5.95
CA VAL A 227 -9.28 64.24 6.86
C VAL A 227 -10.14 65.13 7.79
N ASP A 228 -11.33 65.56 7.35
CA ASP A 228 -12.27 66.39 8.14
C ASP A 228 -13.01 65.59 9.23
N ASP A 229 -13.04 64.26 9.15
CA ASP A 229 -13.60 63.38 10.20
C ASP A 229 -12.67 63.20 11.41
N LEU A 230 -11.41 63.64 11.30
CA LEU A 230 -10.39 63.47 12.33
C LEU A 230 -10.48 64.57 13.39
N ALA A 231 -10.24 64.19 14.65
CA ALA A 231 -10.21 65.13 15.75
C ALA A 231 -8.90 65.95 15.74
N VAL A 232 -9.02 67.23 16.07
CA VAL A 232 -7.91 68.17 16.25
C VAL A 232 -7.57 68.22 17.74
N THR A 233 -6.32 67.93 18.09
CA THR A 233 -5.82 67.97 19.48
C THR A 233 -4.74 69.01 19.72
N ASP A 234 -4.20 69.61 18.66
CA ASP A 234 -3.17 70.64 18.77
C ASP A 234 -3.75 72.05 18.59
N GLU A 235 -3.06 73.04 19.18
CA GLU A 235 -3.40 74.46 19.03
C GLU A 235 -3.15 74.97 17.60
N SER A 236 -2.52 74.18 16.72
CA SER A 236 -2.24 74.54 15.34
C SER A 236 -3.40 74.29 14.38
N GLY A 237 -4.51 73.71 14.88
CA GLY A 237 -5.73 73.47 14.12
C GLY A 237 -5.66 72.28 13.16
N ARG A 238 -4.65 71.40 13.30
CA ARG A 238 -4.39 70.34 12.31
C ARG A 238 -5.15 69.05 12.65
N PRO A 239 -5.80 68.43 11.66
CA PRO A 239 -6.33 67.07 11.78
C PRO A 239 -5.24 66.09 12.23
N GLY A 240 -5.55 65.25 13.22
CA GLY A 240 -4.58 64.29 13.78
C GLY A 240 -4.28 63.12 12.84
N LEU A 241 -3.49 63.36 11.79
CA LEU A 241 -3.01 62.36 10.85
C LEU A 241 -1.48 62.38 10.77
N THR A 242 -0.82 61.27 11.08
CA THR A 242 0.62 61.08 10.87
C THR A 242 0.84 59.82 10.06
N ARG A 243 1.37 59.92 8.84
CA ARG A 243 1.74 58.77 7.99
C ARG A 243 3.24 58.48 8.11
N VAL A 244 3.59 57.20 8.22
CA VAL A 244 4.97 56.71 8.29
C VAL A 244 5.14 55.61 7.23
N ARG A 245 6.23 55.67 6.48
CA ARG A 245 6.60 54.68 5.46
C ARG A 245 7.98 54.10 5.79
N GLY A 246 8.03 52.79 6.05
CA GLY A 246 9.26 52.06 6.36
C GLY A 246 10.26 52.02 5.20
N GLN A 247 11.54 51.87 5.53
CA GLN A 247 12.62 51.83 4.54
C GLN A 247 12.71 50.45 3.87
N GLU A 248 12.98 50.41 2.56
CA GLU A 248 13.01 49.14 1.80
C GLU A 248 14.16 48.20 2.21
N SER A 249 15.21 48.74 2.82
CA SER A 249 16.31 47.98 3.44
C SER A 249 15.89 47.18 4.68
N GLU A 250 14.80 47.56 5.34
CA GLU A 250 14.28 46.91 6.55
C GLU A 250 13.22 45.84 6.23
N LEU A 251 12.72 45.81 4.99
CA LEU A 251 11.69 44.87 4.54
C LEU A 251 12.30 43.51 4.12
N PRO A 252 11.57 42.39 4.25
CA PRO A 252 12.08 41.08 3.86
C PRO A 252 12.23 40.92 2.34
N GLN A 253 13.34 40.35 1.89
CA GLN A 253 13.52 39.95 0.49
C GLN A 253 12.80 38.62 0.19
N SER A 254 12.78 37.69 1.15
CA SER A 254 12.08 36.42 1.02
C SER A 254 11.34 36.00 2.29
N ALA A 255 10.27 35.25 2.10
CA ALA A 255 9.56 34.54 3.15
C ALA A 255 9.74 33.03 2.92
N LYS A 256 10.17 32.31 3.95
CA LYS A 256 10.32 30.86 3.94
C LYS A 256 9.41 30.26 5.00
N LEU A 257 8.74 29.18 4.65
CA LEU A 257 7.98 28.40 5.62
C LEU A 257 8.24 26.91 5.49
N SER A 258 8.32 26.22 6.62
CA SER A 258 8.29 24.75 6.66
C SER A 258 6.91 24.26 7.06
N PHE A 259 6.51 23.12 6.50
CA PHE A 259 5.19 22.51 6.66
C PHE A 259 5.29 20.97 6.62
N ILE A 260 4.20 20.29 6.96
CA ILE A 260 4.06 18.84 6.83
C ILE A 260 3.36 18.55 5.49
N ASP A 261 3.98 17.76 4.62
CA ASP A 261 3.56 17.62 3.23
C ASP A 261 2.63 16.40 3.06
N GLY A 262 1.31 16.62 3.13
CA GLY A 262 0.30 15.54 3.13
C GLY A 262 0.35 14.65 1.88
N GLY A 263 0.68 15.23 0.73
CA GLY A 263 0.91 14.50 -0.53
C GLY A 263 2.33 13.93 -0.68
N GLY A 264 3.14 13.95 0.38
CA GLY A 264 4.55 13.56 0.39
C GLY A 264 4.90 12.59 1.52
N ASP A 265 3.97 11.71 1.90
CA ASP A 265 4.11 10.78 3.04
C ASP A 265 4.39 11.52 4.37
N TYR A 266 3.72 12.67 4.56
CA TYR A 266 3.88 13.57 5.70
C TYR A 266 5.32 14.03 5.98
N ALA A 267 6.20 13.96 4.97
CA ALA A 267 7.57 14.48 5.07
C ALA A 267 7.59 16.01 5.28
N GLN A 268 8.70 16.53 5.82
CA GLN A 268 8.86 17.97 5.99
C GLN A 268 9.10 18.67 4.65
N GLY A 269 8.16 19.55 4.27
CA GLY A 269 8.25 20.43 3.11
C GLY A 269 8.79 21.82 3.47
N VAL A 270 9.31 22.55 2.47
CA VAL A 270 9.69 23.96 2.57
C VAL A 270 9.24 24.72 1.32
N ALA A 271 8.58 25.87 1.51
CA ALA A 271 8.24 26.81 0.44
C ALA A 271 9.01 28.14 0.62
N GLU A 272 9.34 28.81 -0.49
CA GLU A 272 10.03 30.11 -0.48
C GLU A 272 9.42 31.06 -1.52
N ALA A 273 8.90 32.18 -1.04
CA ALA A 273 8.56 33.34 -1.87
C ALA A 273 9.71 34.36 -1.82
N ARG A 274 10.03 35.01 -2.94
CA ARG A 274 11.16 35.95 -3.04
C ARG A 274 10.92 37.09 -4.03
N ARG A 275 11.26 38.33 -3.63
CA ARG A 275 11.33 39.48 -4.56
C ARG A 275 12.63 39.47 -5.37
N ALA A 276 12.53 39.91 -6.62
CA ALA A 276 13.68 40.02 -7.53
C ALA A 276 14.63 41.19 -7.15
N GLU A 277 14.10 42.23 -6.52
CA GLU A 277 14.85 43.38 -6.01
C GLU A 277 15.86 42.95 -4.91
N ARG A 278 17.04 43.59 -4.90
CA ARG A 278 18.17 43.22 -4.03
C ARG A 278 18.54 44.29 -2.99
N THR A 279 17.63 45.21 -2.69
CA THR A 279 17.79 46.28 -1.69
C THR A 279 17.87 45.76 -0.25
N SER A 280 17.33 44.57 0.01
CA SER A 280 17.41 43.87 1.30
C SER A 280 17.92 42.43 1.13
N ARG A 281 18.41 41.85 2.23
CA ARG A 281 18.75 40.42 2.38
C ARG A 281 18.01 39.78 3.56
N ALA A 282 17.08 40.49 4.18
CA ALA A 282 16.30 39.96 5.31
C ALA A 282 15.38 38.81 4.85
N VAL A 283 15.25 37.80 5.70
CA VAL A 283 14.43 36.60 5.45
C VAL A 283 13.51 36.40 6.64
N VAL A 284 12.20 36.31 6.39
CA VAL A 284 11.23 35.86 7.40
C VAL A 284 11.14 34.34 7.30
N ASN A 285 11.32 33.65 8.44
CA ASN A 285 11.18 32.20 8.54
C ASN A 285 10.08 31.86 9.53
N GLN A 286 9.20 30.91 9.20
CA GLN A 286 8.22 30.37 10.13
C GLN A 286 8.09 28.85 9.97
N ALA A 287 7.87 28.14 11.07
CA ALA A 287 7.49 26.73 11.03
C ALA A 287 5.97 26.64 11.26
N LEU A 288 5.26 26.01 10.32
CA LEU A 288 3.84 25.72 10.45
C LEU A 288 3.70 24.22 10.77
N PRO A 289 3.22 23.83 11.97
CA PRO A 289 2.93 22.44 12.29
C PRO A 289 1.58 22.01 11.68
N MET A 290 1.38 22.37 10.41
CA MET A 290 0.18 22.14 9.62
C MET A 290 0.48 21.17 8.48
N VAL A 291 -0.47 20.30 8.18
CA VAL A 291 -0.49 19.53 6.93
C VAL A 291 -0.98 20.45 5.83
N LEU A 292 -0.16 20.63 4.79
CA LEU A 292 -0.41 21.51 3.65
C LEU A 292 0.07 20.83 2.36
N THR A 293 -0.55 21.20 1.24
CA THR A 293 0.04 20.95 -0.08
C THR A 293 1.15 21.97 -0.38
N PRO A 294 2.14 21.63 -1.25
CA PRO A 294 3.15 22.58 -1.70
C PRO A 294 2.58 23.86 -2.36
N ALA A 295 1.40 23.78 -3.00
CA ALA A 295 0.75 24.92 -3.61
C ALA A 295 0.14 25.89 -2.57
N GLN A 296 -0.51 25.37 -1.52
CA GLN A 296 -0.98 26.18 -0.39
C GLN A 296 0.22 26.80 0.36
N ALA A 297 1.26 26.02 0.63
CA ALA A 297 2.48 26.49 1.27
C ALA A 297 3.16 27.64 0.49
N GLN A 298 3.25 27.52 -0.84
CA GLN A 298 3.77 28.59 -1.71
C GLN A 298 2.89 29.85 -1.66
N SER A 299 1.56 29.68 -1.76
CA SER A 299 0.60 30.78 -1.68
C SER A 299 0.74 31.55 -0.36
N ILE A 300 0.88 30.85 0.77
CA ILE A 300 1.05 31.46 2.09
C ILE A 300 2.34 32.26 2.17
N ALA A 301 3.46 31.73 1.68
CA ALA A 301 4.73 32.43 1.64
C ALA A 301 4.65 33.72 0.79
N GLU A 302 3.94 33.69 -0.33
CA GLU A 302 3.76 34.86 -1.20
C GLU A 302 2.89 35.93 -0.56
N ILE A 303 1.77 35.56 0.06
CA ILE A 303 0.87 36.49 0.74
C ILE A 303 1.58 37.14 1.92
N TRP A 304 2.33 36.39 2.75
CA TRP A 304 3.15 36.97 3.82
C TRP A 304 4.18 37.97 3.30
N LEU A 305 4.91 37.62 2.23
CA LEU A 305 5.92 38.50 1.67
C LEU A 305 5.28 39.79 1.15
N ARG A 306 4.18 39.71 0.40
CA ARG A 306 3.45 40.88 -0.10
C ARG A 306 2.88 41.72 1.05
N ARG A 307 2.23 41.10 2.03
CA ARG A 307 1.63 41.75 3.20
C ARG A 307 2.65 42.54 4.01
N GLN A 308 3.86 42.00 4.24
CA GLN A 308 4.94 42.75 4.92
C GLN A 308 5.38 43.99 4.13
N TRP A 309 5.34 43.94 2.79
CA TRP A 309 5.65 45.08 1.93
C TRP A 309 4.52 46.11 1.84
N VAL A 310 3.25 45.71 1.93
CA VAL A 310 2.11 46.63 2.01
C VAL A 310 2.09 47.31 3.39
N ALA A 311 2.26 46.54 4.47
CA ALA A 311 2.32 46.99 5.86
C ALA A 311 3.51 47.91 6.23
N ARG A 312 4.35 48.26 5.23
CA ARG A 312 5.38 49.30 5.36
C ARG A 312 4.78 50.70 5.52
N GLU A 313 3.58 50.93 5.00
CA GLU A 313 2.84 52.18 5.22
C GLU A 313 1.90 52.01 6.40
N ARG A 314 2.04 52.93 7.36
CA ARG A 314 1.23 52.98 8.60
C ARG A 314 0.77 54.41 8.81
N ALA A 315 -0.33 54.58 9.51
CA ALA A 315 -0.75 55.90 9.97
C ALA A 315 -1.22 55.87 11.42
N THR A 316 -1.06 56.99 12.10
CA THR A 316 -1.72 57.26 13.37
C THR A 316 -2.82 58.27 13.12
N LEU A 317 -4.05 57.92 13.50
CA LEU A 317 -5.26 58.73 13.39
C LEU A 317 -5.68 59.19 14.79
N THR A 318 -6.13 60.42 14.92
CA THR A 318 -6.84 60.91 16.10
C THR A 318 -8.32 61.02 15.75
N LEU A 319 -9.15 60.19 16.38
CA LEU A 319 -10.57 60.05 16.08
C LEU A 319 -11.41 60.70 17.20
N PRO A 320 -12.56 61.33 16.86
CA PRO A 320 -13.48 61.83 17.86
C PRO A 320 -14.22 60.68 18.56
N PRO A 321 -14.72 60.86 19.80
CA PRO A 321 -15.47 59.84 20.54
C PRO A 321 -16.73 59.31 19.81
N SER A 322 -17.26 60.03 18.82
CA SER A 322 -18.34 59.54 17.96
C SER A 322 -17.96 58.34 17.08
N ARG A 323 -16.65 58.04 16.94
CA ARG A 323 -16.11 56.87 16.22
C ARG A 323 -15.72 55.71 17.15
N MET A 324 -16.28 55.67 18.37
CA MET A 324 -16.01 54.62 19.37
C MET A 324 -16.32 53.19 18.89
N ALA A 325 -17.22 53.03 17.92
CA ALA A 325 -17.56 51.74 17.31
C ALA A 325 -16.46 51.14 16.41
N LEU A 326 -15.36 51.86 16.15
CA LEU A 326 -14.20 51.31 15.43
C LEU A 326 -13.30 50.52 16.39
N GLU A 327 -13.08 49.24 16.09
CA GLU A 327 -12.35 48.29 16.93
C GLU A 327 -11.15 47.67 16.20
N PRO A 328 -10.09 47.23 16.92
CA PRO A 328 -8.95 46.57 16.29
C PRO A 328 -9.40 45.39 15.41
N GLY A 329 -8.89 45.33 14.19
CA GLY A 329 -9.36 44.40 13.16
C GLY A 329 -10.19 45.07 12.06
N ASP A 330 -10.92 46.15 12.36
CA ASP A 330 -11.72 46.87 11.37
C ASP A 330 -10.87 47.38 10.20
N THR A 331 -11.44 47.32 9.00
CA THR A 331 -10.86 47.95 7.81
C THR A 331 -11.64 49.22 7.49
N LEU A 332 -10.94 50.34 7.26
CA LEU A 332 -11.52 51.62 6.89
C LEU A 332 -10.86 52.16 5.62
N THR A 333 -11.59 52.97 4.87
CA THR A 333 -11.03 53.73 3.75
C THR A 333 -10.71 55.15 4.23
N LEU A 334 -9.45 55.55 4.20
CA LEU A 334 -9.04 56.93 4.48
C LEU A 334 -8.90 57.71 3.17
N GLN A 335 -9.72 58.74 3.01
CA GLN A 335 -9.68 59.68 1.88
C GLN A 335 -8.78 60.87 2.22
N THR A 336 -7.80 61.13 1.36
CA THR A 336 -6.85 62.24 1.46
C THR A 336 -6.73 62.96 0.12
N ASP A 337 -6.07 64.12 0.10
CA ASP A 337 -5.77 64.87 -1.14
C ASP A 337 -4.93 64.07 -2.15
N GLU A 338 -4.18 63.05 -1.68
CA GLU A 338 -3.40 62.13 -2.52
C GLU A 338 -4.23 60.96 -3.09
N GLY A 339 -5.48 60.81 -2.63
CA GLY A 339 -6.38 59.71 -2.96
C GLY A 339 -6.89 58.94 -1.73
N GLY A 340 -7.72 57.93 -1.99
CA GLY A 340 -8.25 57.01 -0.99
C GLY A 340 -7.42 55.74 -0.88
N ALA A 341 -7.18 55.26 0.34
CA ALA A 341 -6.49 54.00 0.62
C ALA A 341 -7.18 53.20 1.73
N GLU A 342 -7.07 51.87 1.67
CA GLU A 342 -7.61 50.96 2.68
C GLU A 342 -6.60 50.71 3.81
N TYR A 343 -7.10 50.78 5.04
CA TYR A 343 -6.31 50.75 6.26
C TYR A 343 -6.99 49.85 7.28
N ARG A 344 -6.26 48.87 7.82
CA ARG A 344 -6.73 48.04 8.93
C ARG A 344 -6.29 48.61 10.27
N LEU A 345 -7.24 48.72 11.21
CA LEU A 345 -7.03 49.14 12.58
C LEU A 345 -6.20 48.07 13.33
N GLY A 346 -5.02 48.45 13.80
CA GLY A 346 -4.11 47.56 14.52
C GLY A 346 -4.19 47.72 16.04
N SER A 347 -4.28 48.96 16.52
CA SER A 347 -4.37 49.29 17.94
C SER A 347 -5.20 50.55 18.16
N VAL A 348 -5.77 50.69 19.36
CA VAL A 348 -6.51 51.89 19.79
C VAL A 348 -6.18 52.21 21.25
N SER A 349 -6.02 53.50 21.58
CA SER A 349 -5.97 54.03 22.95
C SER A 349 -7.01 55.14 23.12
N ASP A 350 -7.76 55.12 24.21
CA ASP A 350 -8.76 56.11 24.57
C ASP A 350 -8.26 57.01 25.72
N GLU A 351 -7.74 58.18 25.36
CA GLU A 351 -7.16 59.16 26.29
C GLU A 351 -7.87 60.52 26.13
N GLY A 352 -9.20 60.52 26.29
CA GLY A 352 -10.09 61.66 26.01
C GLY A 352 -10.40 61.88 24.53
N VAL A 353 -9.42 61.59 23.66
CA VAL A 353 -9.59 61.31 22.23
C VAL A 353 -9.20 59.87 21.93
N ARG A 354 -9.72 59.30 20.84
CA ARG A 354 -9.43 57.93 20.42
C ARG A 354 -8.24 57.93 19.45
N ARG A 355 -7.04 57.59 19.92
CA ARG A 355 -5.85 57.43 19.07
C ARG A 355 -5.88 56.04 18.46
N ALA A 356 -5.85 55.95 17.14
CA ALA A 356 -5.86 54.71 16.38
C ALA A 356 -4.56 54.55 15.59
N GLU A 357 -3.93 53.38 15.66
CA GLU A 357 -2.86 52.99 14.75
C GLU A 357 -3.43 52.11 13.65
N VAL A 358 -3.23 52.52 12.40
CA VAL A 358 -3.64 51.77 11.21
C VAL A 358 -2.44 51.33 10.38
N VAL A 359 -2.60 50.22 9.69
CA VAL A 359 -1.63 49.66 8.74
C VAL A 359 -2.30 49.60 7.37
N LEU A 360 -1.58 49.98 6.31
CA LEU A 360 -2.10 49.87 4.95
C LEU A 360 -2.45 48.40 4.68
N GLU A 361 -3.63 48.16 4.10
CA GLU A 361 -4.18 46.85 3.84
C GLU A 361 -4.57 46.76 2.35
N GLU A 362 -4.47 45.58 1.74
CA GLU A 362 -4.88 45.37 0.36
C GLU A 362 -5.69 44.06 0.29
N ALA A 363 -7.01 44.17 0.18
CA ALA A 363 -7.92 43.01 0.19
C ALA A 363 -7.63 42.01 -0.96
N SER A 364 -7.05 42.47 -2.07
CA SER A 364 -6.66 41.64 -3.23
C SER A 364 -5.70 40.50 -2.85
N LEU A 365 -4.91 40.66 -1.78
CA LEU A 365 -3.89 39.70 -1.36
C LEU A 365 -4.46 38.41 -0.77
N TYR A 366 -5.69 38.44 -0.24
CA TYR A 366 -6.30 37.31 0.47
C TYR A 366 -7.27 36.51 -0.41
N GLY A 367 -7.42 36.88 -1.68
CA GLY A 367 -8.13 36.07 -2.67
C GLY A 367 -7.37 34.80 -3.04
N SER A 368 -8.07 33.81 -3.60
CA SER A 368 -7.43 32.56 -4.05
C SER A 368 -6.42 32.83 -5.17
N VAL A 369 -5.14 32.60 -4.88
CA VAL A 369 -4.03 32.76 -5.84
C VAL A 369 -3.85 31.45 -6.58
N ALA A 370 -4.17 31.46 -7.88
CA ALA A 370 -4.02 30.32 -8.79
C ALA A 370 -2.58 29.78 -8.78
N THR A 371 -2.33 28.75 -7.99
CA THR A 371 -1.03 28.08 -7.86
C THR A 371 -1.17 26.65 -8.35
N ALA A 372 -0.48 26.33 -9.45
CA ALA A 372 -0.56 25.01 -10.07
C ALA A 372 -0.16 23.91 -9.08
N SER A 373 -1.14 23.10 -8.66
CA SER A 373 -0.88 21.92 -7.83
C SER A 373 -0.08 20.89 -8.62
N ARG A 374 0.95 20.34 -7.99
CA ARG A 374 1.62 19.12 -8.47
C ARG A 374 1.15 17.97 -7.60
N VAL A 375 0.15 17.23 -8.09
CA VAL A 375 -0.10 15.87 -7.60
C VAL A 375 1.19 15.09 -7.78
N ARG A 376 1.73 14.54 -6.68
CA ARG A 376 2.88 13.64 -6.74
C ARG A 376 2.37 12.23 -6.97
N ASN A 377 2.86 11.59 -8.03
CA ASN A 377 2.56 10.19 -8.27
C ASN A 377 3.18 9.35 -7.15
N ILE A 378 2.32 8.71 -6.36
CA ILE A 378 2.77 7.79 -5.32
C ILE A 378 3.36 6.58 -6.04
N ALA A 379 4.61 6.24 -5.71
CA ALA A 379 5.27 5.08 -6.29
C ALA A 379 4.43 3.82 -6.05
N ARG A 380 4.24 2.99 -7.07
CA ARG A 380 3.54 1.71 -6.92
C ARG A 380 4.25 0.90 -5.84
N ALA A 381 3.54 0.61 -4.75
CA ALA A 381 3.94 -0.45 -3.83
C ALA A 381 4.13 -1.72 -4.67
N ALA A 382 5.35 -2.25 -4.69
CA ALA A 382 5.66 -3.40 -5.52
C ALA A 382 4.90 -4.61 -4.96
N ASP A 383 3.96 -5.15 -5.73
CA ASP A 383 3.31 -6.42 -5.41
C ASP A 383 4.40 -7.49 -5.31
N ARG A 384 4.68 -7.95 -4.08
CA ARG A 384 5.71 -8.94 -3.76
C ARG A 384 5.05 -10.15 -3.13
N PRO A 385 4.44 -11.04 -3.94
CA PRO A 385 3.80 -12.24 -3.43
C PRO A 385 4.83 -13.16 -2.76
N PRO A 386 4.38 -14.06 -1.87
CA PRO A 386 5.26 -14.96 -1.14
C PRO A 386 6.07 -15.86 -2.08
N VAL A 387 7.35 -16.02 -1.74
CA VAL A 387 8.27 -16.87 -2.49
C VAL A 387 7.91 -18.35 -2.26
N LEU A 388 7.66 -19.06 -3.35
CA LEU A 388 7.52 -20.52 -3.35
C LEU A 388 8.90 -21.15 -3.13
N ALA A 389 8.99 -22.09 -2.18
CA ALA A 389 10.17 -22.93 -1.98
C ALA A 389 9.86 -24.39 -2.34
N ALA A 390 10.91 -25.13 -2.69
CA ALA A 390 10.93 -26.59 -2.71
C ALA A 390 12.24 -27.07 -2.06
N PHE A 391 12.13 -27.80 -0.95
CA PHE A 391 13.28 -28.41 -0.26
C PHE A 391 13.37 -29.91 -0.62
N MET A 392 14.58 -30.38 -0.95
CA MET A 392 14.81 -31.69 -1.56
C MET A 392 16.02 -32.38 -0.92
N ASP A 393 15.81 -33.46 -0.17
CA ASP A 393 16.87 -34.37 0.27
C ASP A 393 17.16 -35.37 -0.87
N LEU A 394 18.17 -35.07 -1.69
CA LEU A 394 18.46 -35.82 -2.92
C LEU A 394 19.74 -36.66 -2.76
N PRO A 395 19.88 -37.75 -3.53
CA PRO A 395 21.14 -38.49 -3.62
C PRO A 395 22.27 -37.62 -4.23
N LEU A 396 23.46 -38.22 -4.38
CA LEU A 396 24.51 -37.68 -5.26
C LEU A 396 24.12 -37.94 -6.72
N VAL A 397 24.12 -36.91 -7.56
CA VAL A 397 23.49 -36.96 -8.89
C VAL A 397 24.42 -36.46 -9.99
N THR A 398 25.36 -35.56 -9.69
CA THR A 398 26.57 -35.27 -10.49
C THR A 398 27.85 -35.81 -9.84
N GLY A 399 27.80 -36.15 -8.54
CA GLY A 399 28.97 -36.58 -7.77
C GLY A 399 29.85 -35.43 -7.28
N THR A 400 29.41 -34.18 -7.48
CA THR A 400 30.07 -32.96 -6.99
C THR A 400 29.37 -32.36 -5.78
N GLU A 401 28.20 -32.90 -5.41
CA GLU A 401 27.32 -32.32 -4.40
C GLU A 401 27.72 -32.73 -2.98
N THR A 402 27.38 -31.90 -1.98
CA THR A 402 27.64 -32.22 -0.57
C THR A 402 26.70 -33.34 -0.11
N PRO A 403 27.18 -34.54 0.31
CA PRO A 403 26.33 -35.73 0.46
C PRO A 403 25.21 -35.66 1.51
N TRP A 404 25.30 -34.76 2.49
CA TRP A 404 24.31 -34.57 3.54
C TRP A 404 23.52 -33.25 3.40
N ALA A 405 23.88 -32.39 2.46
CA ALA A 405 23.25 -31.08 2.31
C ALA A 405 22.00 -31.20 1.43
N PRO A 406 20.79 -30.89 1.94
CA PRO A 406 19.61 -30.84 1.11
C PRO A 406 19.69 -29.65 0.16
N ARG A 407 18.99 -29.78 -0.96
CA ARG A 407 18.92 -28.78 -2.01
C ARG A 407 17.63 -27.96 -1.88
N VAL A 408 17.69 -26.72 -2.32
CA VAL A 408 16.56 -25.77 -2.27
C VAL A 408 16.40 -25.05 -3.60
N ALA A 409 15.16 -24.87 -4.00
CA ALA A 409 14.77 -24.14 -5.20
C ALA A 409 13.69 -23.11 -4.85
N PHE A 410 13.80 -21.90 -5.44
CA PHE A 410 12.87 -20.80 -5.19
C PHE A 410 12.23 -20.26 -6.46
N ALA A 411 10.95 -19.88 -6.37
CA ALA A 411 10.19 -19.24 -7.44
C ALA A 411 9.25 -18.14 -6.90
N ALA A 412 9.05 -17.08 -7.66
CA ALA A 412 8.07 -16.04 -7.39
C ALA A 412 7.72 -15.31 -8.70
N ASP A 413 6.51 -14.76 -8.79
CA ASP A 413 6.10 -13.90 -9.90
C ASP A 413 5.44 -12.62 -9.35
N PRO A 414 6.09 -11.44 -9.43
CA PRO A 414 7.42 -11.20 -9.99
C PRO A 414 8.57 -11.74 -9.11
N TRP A 415 9.72 -12.05 -9.73
CA TRP A 415 10.94 -12.41 -9.01
C TRP A 415 11.49 -11.22 -8.19
N PRO A 416 11.77 -11.36 -6.88
CA PRO A 416 12.28 -10.26 -6.03
C PRO A 416 13.75 -9.87 -6.29
N GLY A 417 14.38 -10.36 -7.36
CA GLY A 417 15.80 -10.20 -7.67
C GLY A 417 16.70 -11.16 -6.90
N SER A 418 16.48 -11.33 -5.60
CA SER A 418 17.12 -12.40 -4.82
C SER A 418 16.31 -12.79 -3.58
N VAL A 419 16.50 -14.03 -3.13
CA VAL A 419 15.85 -14.64 -1.97
C VAL A 419 16.92 -14.93 -0.92
N ALA A 420 16.74 -14.45 0.30
CA ALA A 420 17.58 -14.81 1.43
C ALA A 420 17.00 -16.07 2.10
N LEU A 421 17.84 -17.06 2.35
CA LEU A 421 17.52 -18.25 3.14
C LEU A 421 18.20 -18.14 4.50
N TRP A 422 17.42 -18.30 5.56
CA TRP A 422 17.85 -18.24 6.95
C TRP A 422 17.50 -19.52 7.68
N THR A 423 18.33 -19.86 8.67
CA THR A 423 18.10 -20.95 9.61
C THR A 423 17.88 -20.38 11.00
N ARG A 424 16.78 -20.77 11.66
CA ARG A 424 16.41 -20.31 13.00
C ARG A 424 16.75 -21.37 14.04
N ALA A 425 17.67 -21.04 14.94
CA ALA A 425 18.14 -21.88 16.03
C ALA A 425 17.84 -21.21 17.39
N PRO A 426 17.94 -21.93 18.53
CA PRO A 426 17.73 -21.34 19.87
C PRO A 426 18.65 -20.15 20.20
N GLY A 427 19.80 -20.04 19.53
CA GLY A 427 20.74 -18.92 19.68
C GLY A 427 20.51 -17.73 18.75
N GLY A 428 19.53 -17.78 17.83
CA GLY A 428 19.23 -16.70 16.89
C GLY A 428 18.84 -17.17 15.49
N THR A 429 18.61 -16.20 14.59
CA THR A 429 18.36 -16.45 13.16
C THR A 429 19.66 -16.14 12.39
N VAL A 430 20.16 -17.09 11.61
CA VAL A 430 21.45 -17.01 10.90
C VAL A 430 21.22 -17.14 9.40
N LEU A 431 21.91 -16.33 8.58
CA LEU A 431 21.82 -16.42 7.12
C LEU A 431 22.54 -17.68 6.64
N ASP A 432 21.83 -18.54 5.91
CA ASP A 432 22.37 -19.74 5.27
C ASP A 432 22.94 -19.41 3.89
N GLY A 433 22.19 -18.64 3.10
CA GLY A 433 22.62 -18.21 1.77
C GLY A 433 21.68 -17.21 1.11
N THR A 434 22.10 -16.69 -0.05
CA THR A 434 21.29 -15.78 -0.89
C THR A 434 21.23 -16.31 -2.31
N ILE A 435 20.03 -16.62 -2.79
CA ILE A 435 19.77 -17.21 -4.09
C ILE A 435 19.35 -16.09 -5.04
N THR A 436 20.13 -15.86 -6.10
CA THR A 436 19.93 -14.76 -7.07
C THR A 436 19.20 -15.19 -8.34
N ARG A 437 19.05 -16.50 -8.57
CA ARG A 437 18.45 -17.07 -9.78
C ARG A 437 17.17 -17.81 -9.44
N GLN A 438 16.10 -17.52 -10.18
CA GLN A 438 14.82 -18.23 -10.08
C GLN A 438 14.93 -19.64 -10.67
N ALA A 439 14.39 -20.63 -9.95
CA ALA A 439 14.30 -22.00 -10.42
C ALA A 439 13.06 -22.25 -11.29
N THR A 440 13.10 -23.30 -12.10
CA THR A 440 11.93 -23.80 -12.86
C THR A 440 11.19 -24.80 -11.99
N ILE A 441 10.04 -24.39 -11.44
CA ILE A 441 9.24 -25.16 -10.48
C ILE A 441 7.83 -25.35 -11.06
N GLY A 442 7.24 -26.51 -10.86
CA GLY A 442 5.88 -26.81 -11.29
C GLY A 442 5.20 -27.91 -10.46
N THR A 443 4.01 -28.33 -10.87
CA THR A 443 3.22 -29.38 -10.24
C THR A 443 2.71 -30.37 -11.28
N THR A 444 2.75 -31.68 -10.99
CA THR A 444 2.23 -32.71 -11.88
C THR A 444 0.69 -32.65 -11.93
N LEU A 445 0.12 -32.74 -13.13
CA LEU A 445 -1.33 -32.80 -13.35
C LEU A 445 -1.86 -34.23 -13.46
N ASP A 446 -1.01 -35.15 -13.94
CA ASP A 446 -1.31 -36.57 -14.11
C ASP A 446 -0.55 -37.41 -13.06
N ALA A 447 -1.10 -38.57 -12.71
CA ALA A 447 -0.39 -39.57 -11.92
C ALA A 447 0.62 -40.33 -12.80
N LEU A 448 1.79 -40.65 -12.26
CA LEU A 448 2.86 -41.38 -12.95
C LEU A 448 3.05 -42.75 -12.29
N GLY A 449 2.91 -43.84 -13.07
CA GLY A 449 2.97 -45.21 -12.55
C GLY A 449 4.33 -45.61 -11.94
N PRO A 450 4.44 -46.81 -11.34
CA PRO A 450 5.70 -47.32 -10.79
C PRO A 450 6.85 -47.28 -11.79
N GLY A 451 8.01 -46.78 -11.36
CA GLY A 451 9.21 -46.60 -12.20
C GLY A 451 10.25 -47.71 -12.04
N ALA A 452 10.27 -48.42 -10.91
CA ALA A 452 11.37 -49.32 -10.54
C ALA A 452 11.66 -50.44 -11.57
N ALA A 453 10.63 -50.98 -12.22
CA ALA A 453 10.79 -52.00 -13.27
C ALA A 453 11.49 -51.49 -14.56
N LEU A 454 11.66 -50.17 -14.70
CA LEU A 454 12.29 -49.50 -15.84
C LEU A 454 13.68 -48.92 -15.50
N ALA A 455 14.24 -49.24 -14.33
CA ALA A 455 15.58 -48.79 -13.92
C ALA A 455 16.63 -49.06 -15.01
N GLY A 456 17.38 -48.03 -15.39
CA GLY A 456 18.39 -48.09 -16.46
C GLY A 456 17.84 -48.24 -17.88
N ARG A 457 16.54 -47.98 -18.11
CA ARG A 457 15.88 -48.04 -19.43
C ARG A 457 15.11 -46.75 -19.71
N TRP A 458 14.85 -46.52 -20.99
CA TRP A 458 13.94 -45.46 -21.44
C TRP A 458 12.49 -45.89 -21.24
N ASP A 459 11.74 -45.07 -20.51
CA ASP A 459 10.29 -45.13 -20.44
C ASP A 459 9.71 -44.31 -21.59
N GLU A 460 9.46 -45.01 -22.70
CA GLU A 460 8.82 -44.46 -23.91
C GLU A 460 7.29 -44.61 -23.87
N ALA A 461 6.72 -45.19 -22.79
CA ALA A 461 5.30 -45.54 -22.70
C ALA A 461 4.52 -44.58 -21.78
N ASN A 462 5.14 -44.12 -20.70
CA ASN A 462 4.52 -43.14 -19.80
C ASN A 462 4.92 -41.70 -20.18
N SER A 463 4.04 -40.76 -19.84
CA SER A 463 4.32 -39.32 -19.90
C SER A 463 3.75 -38.66 -18.64
N VAL A 464 4.31 -37.53 -18.23
CA VAL A 464 3.78 -36.73 -17.11
C VAL A 464 3.53 -35.30 -17.59
N THR A 465 2.32 -34.79 -17.35
CA THR A 465 2.00 -33.38 -17.61
C THR A 465 2.34 -32.55 -16.38
N VAL A 466 3.03 -31.43 -16.56
CA VAL A 466 3.46 -30.51 -15.49
C VAL A 466 2.98 -29.11 -15.81
N LEU A 467 2.30 -28.46 -14.86
CA LEU A 467 2.02 -27.02 -14.88
C LEU A 467 3.14 -26.29 -14.13
N LEU A 468 3.84 -25.38 -14.81
CA LEU A 468 4.90 -24.56 -14.21
C LEU A 468 4.31 -23.38 -13.43
N ALA A 469 4.90 -23.10 -12.28
CA ALA A 469 4.77 -21.83 -11.56
C ALA A 469 5.87 -20.83 -11.96
N SER A 470 6.94 -21.31 -12.61
CA SER A 470 8.03 -20.48 -13.11
C SER A 470 8.89 -21.21 -14.14
N GLY A 471 9.51 -20.43 -15.03
CA GLY A 471 10.48 -20.93 -16.02
C GLY A 471 9.82 -21.54 -17.26
N ALA A 472 10.63 -22.25 -18.04
CA ALA A 472 10.20 -22.93 -19.26
C ALA A 472 11.05 -24.20 -19.45
N LEU A 473 10.49 -25.18 -20.17
CA LEU A 473 11.16 -26.45 -20.48
C LEU A 473 11.41 -26.58 -21.99
N SER A 474 12.43 -27.35 -22.36
CA SER A 474 12.78 -27.64 -23.76
C SER A 474 13.17 -29.10 -23.94
N SER A 475 12.88 -29.67 -25.11
CA SER A 475 13.38 -31.00 -25.49
C SER A 475 14.92 -30.99 -25.61
N ALA A 476 15.55 -32.14 -25.37
CA ALA A 476 16.97 -32.35 -25.53
C ALA A 476 17.28 -33.66 -26.27
N GLU A 477 18.33 -33.64 -27.10
CA GLU A 477 18.79 -34.82 -27.83
C GLU A 477 19.12 -35.99 -26.89
N LYS A 478 18.86 -37.23 -27.34
CA LYS A 478 19.03 -38.43 -26.53
C LYS A 478 20.41 -38.54 -25.86
N LEU A 479 21.46 -38.16 -26.57
CA LEU A 479 22.83 -38.16 -26.04
C LEU A 479 23.07 -37.02 -25.03
N ALA A 480 22.47 -35.85 -25.22
CA ALA A 480 22.55 -34.74 -24.26
C ALA A 480 21.87 -35.11 -22.94
N VAL A 481 20.72 -35.80 -23.01
CA VAL A 481 20.05 -36.35 -21.82
C VAL A 481 20.94 -37.38 -21.12
N LEU A 482 21.55 -38.33 -21.85
CA LEU A 482 22.50 -39.28 -21.22
C LEU A 482 23.73 -38.60 -20.60
N ASN A 483 24.11 -37.41 -21.08
CA ASN A 483 25.16 -36.57 -20.49
C ASN A 483 24.68 -35.63 -19.37
N GLY A 484 23.42 -35.74 -18.92
CA GLY A 484 22.88 -35.02 -17.75
C GLY A 484 21.86 -33.91 -18.05
N ALA A 485 21.50 -33.64 -19.32
CA ALA A 485 20.49 -32.63 -19.65
C ALA A 485 19.08 -33.01 -19.17
N ASN A 486 18.19 -32.02 -19.04
CA ASN A 486 16.77 -32.19 -18.70
C ASN A 486 16.52 -33.01 -17.43
N ARG A 487 17.34 -32.81 -16.41
CA ARG A 487 17.23 -33.49 -15.13
C ARG A 487 16.27 -32.77 -14.20
N ALA A 488 15.38 -33.51 -13.55
CA ALA A 488 14.37 -32.97 -12.65
C ALA A 488 14.16 -33.89 -11.43
N ALA A 489 13.70 -33.31 -10.33
CA ALA A 489 13.15 -34.04 -9.20
C ALA A 489 11.62 -33.95 -9.25
N ILE A 490 10.94 -35.09 -9.08
CA ILE A 490 9.49 -35.16 -8.92
C ILE A 490 9.15 -35.85 -7.60
N GLY A 491 8.30 -35.24 -6.77
CA GLY A 491 8.12 -35.74 -5.42
C GLY A 491 7.20 -34.91 -4.54
N GLY A 492 7.12 -35.29 -3.27
CA GLY A 492 6.34 -34.61 -2.26
C GLY A 492 7.21 -34.11 -1.10
N GLU A 493 6.93 -32.90 -0.62
CA GLU A 493 7.32 -32.48 0.72
C GLU A 493 6.32 -33.12 1.70
N THR A 494 6.68 -34.25 2.31
CA THR A 494 5.84 -34.90 3.32
C THR A 494 5.78 -34.05 4.60
N GLU A 495 4.76 -34.24 5.45
CA GLU A 495 4.75 -33.59 6.76
C GLU A 495 5.95 -34.06 7.59
N GLY A 496 6.88 -33.14 7.87
CA GLY A 496 8.11 -33.40 8.62
C GLY A 496 9.30 -33.95 7.81
N GLY A 497 9.15 -34.27 6.52
CA GLY A 497 10.20 -34.93 5.72
C GLY A 497 10.35 -34.40 4.29
N ALA A 498 11.57 -34.49 3.76
CA ALA A 498 11.91 -34.00 2.42
C ALA A 498 12.55 -35.09 1.53
N GLU A 499 12.25 -36.37 1.80
CA GLU A 499 12.90 -37.54 1.18
C GLU A 499 12.12 -38.19 0.02
N ASP A 500 10.84 -37.85 -0.19
CA ASP A 500 9.98 -38.54 -1.18
C ASP A 500 10.16 -38.02 -2.62
N TRP A 501 11.40 -37.99 -3.10
CA TRP A 501 11.78 -37.49 -4.42
C TRP A 501 12.30 -38.61 -5.33
N GLU A 502 11.71 -38.71 -6.53
CA GLU A 502 12.26 -39.46 -7.66
C GLU A 502 13.05 -38.50 -8.57
N VAL A 503 14.32 -38.83 -8.85
CA VAL A 503 15.12 -38.09 -9.83
C VAL A 503 14.90 -38.70 -11.22
N ILE A 504 14.46 -37.87 -12.15
CA ILE A 504 14.17 -38.24 -13.53
C ILE A 504 14.97 -37.40 -14.53
N GLN A 505 15.01 -37.86 -15.77
CA GLN A 505 15.32 -37.02 -16.93
C GLN A 505 14.26 -37.21 -18.01
N PHE A 506 14.07 -36.23 -18.89
CA PHE A 506 13.09 -36.30 -20.00
C PHE A 506 13.72 -35.89 -21.33
N ARG A 507 13.33 -36.56 -22.42
CA ARG A 507 13.77 -36.20 -23.78
C ARG A 507 12.91 -35.11 -24.37
N GLU A 508 11.58 -35.28 -24.33
CA GLU A 508 10.64 -34.34 -24.91
C GLU A 508 9.94 -33.47 -23.86
N ALA A 509 9.69 -32.21 -24.20
CA ALA A 509 8.87 -31.28 -23.41
C ALA A 509 7.91 -30.49 -24.32
N ASP A 510 6.75 -31.07 -24.60
CA ASP A 510 5.74 -30.48 -25.48
C ASP A 510 4.88 -29.47 -24.71
N LEU A 511 4.85 -28.20 -25.13
CA LEU A 511 3.93 -27.20 -24.57
C LEU A 511 2.50 -27.47 -25.06
N VAL A 512 1.63 -27.93 -24.16
CA VAL A 512 0.24 -28.36 -24.47
C VAL A 512 -0.83 -27.33 -24.10
N ALA A 513 -0.52 -26.40 -23.19
CA ALA A 513 -1.34 -25.26 -22.79
C ALA A 513 -0.42 -24.19 -22.16
N PRO A 514 -0.88 -22.96 -21.85
CA PRO A 514 -0.07 -21.97 -21.13
C PRO A 514 0.61 -22.57 -19.89
N ASP A 515 1.92 -22.37 -19.80
CA ASP A 515 2.82 -22.88 -18.76
C ASP A 515 2.75 -24.40 -18.49
N THR A 516 2.12 -25.17 -19.38
CA THR A 516 1.80 -26.59 -19.18
C THR A 516 2.51 -27.45 -20.21
N TYR A 517 3.40 -28.32 -19.74
CA TYR A 517 4.26 -29.17 -20.57
C TYR A 517 3.96 -30.65 -20.37
N ARG A 518 3.90 -31.43 -21.45
CA ARG A 518 3.89 -32.89 -21.42
C ARG A 518 5.32 -33.40 -21.59
N LEU A 519 5.82 -34.12 -20.59
CA LEU A 519 7.16 -34.68 -20.58
C LEU A 519 7.13 -36.16 -20.97
N SER A 520 7.97 -36.58 -21.92
CA SER A 520 8.01 -37.96 -22.41
C SER A 520 9.43 -38.41 -22.81
N GLY A 521 9.58 -39.71 -23.05
CA GLY A 521 10.90 -40.34 -23.19
C GLY A 521 11.69 -40.18 -21.89
N LEU A 522 11.21 -40.79 -20.82
CA LEU A 522 11.74 -40.55 -19.47
C LEU A 522 12.87 -41.52 -19.13
N LEU A 523 13.86 -41.07 -18.37
CA LEU A 523 14.76 -41.92 -17.57
C LEU A 523 14.35 -41.74 -16.11
N ARG A 524 14.15 -42.85 -15.39
CA ARG A 524 13.47 -42.86 -14.09
C ARG A 524 14.28 -43.54 -13.00
N GLY A 525 13.99 -43.18 -11.74
CA GLY A 525 14.67 -43.73 -10.56
C GLY A 525 16.18 -43.50 -10.52
N LEU A 526 16.66 -42.38 -11.05
CA LEU A 526 18.10 -42.11 -11.17
C LEU A 526 18.76 -42.01 -9.78
N ALA A 527 20.04 -42.37 -9.71
CA ALA A 527 20.85 -42.32 -8.49
C ALA A 527 20.25 -43.03 -7.25
N GLY A 528 19.44 -44.09 -7.44
CA GLY A 528 18.89 -44.87 -6.33
C GLY A 528 17.48 -44.46 -5.89
N THR A 529 16.76 -43.71 -6.72
CA THR A 529 15.41 -43.18 -6.40
C THR A 529 14.29 -43.98 -7.06
N GLU A 530 14.53 -45.26 -7.39
CA GLU A 530 13.56 -46.15 -8.03
C GLU A 530 12.26 -46.28 -7.22
N ARG A 531 11.14 -45.78 -7.76
CA ARG A 531 9.83 -45.81 -7.09
C ARG A 531 9.02 -47.05 -7.47
N GLU A 532 8.66 -47.85 -6.47
CA GLU A 532 7.78 -49.04 -6.59
C GLU A 532 6.28 -48.69 -6.59
N SER A 533 5.92 -47.49 -6.11
CA SER A 533 4.55 -46.98 -6.06
C SER A 533 4.23 -46.00 -7.21
N THR A 534 2.93 -45.79 -7.48
CA THR A 534 2.46 -44.71 -8.35
C THR A 534 2.69 -43.36 -7.65
N LEU A 535 3.33 -42.41 -8.33
CA LEU A 535 3.35 -41.01 -7.92
C LEU A 535 1.99 -40.38 -8.25
N ALA A 536 1.33 -39.79 -7.27
CA ALA A 536 0.04 -39.12 -7.47
C ALA A 536 0.18 -37.84 -8.31
N ALA A 537 -0.93 -37.40 -8.91
CA ALA A 537 -1.06 -36.02 -9.40
C ALA A 537 -0.96 -35.04 -8.21
N GLY A 538 -0.51 -33.82 -8.46
CA GLY A 538 -0.25 -32.81 -7.42
C GLY A 538 1.17 -32.86 -6.82
N ALA A 539 2.04 -33.75 -7.31
CA ALA A 539 3.43 -33.81 -6.87
C ALA A 539 4.22 -32.59 -7.38
N ARG A 540 5.21 -32.13 -6.62
CA ARG A 540 6.09 -31.03 -7.02
C ARG A 540 7.06 -31.51 -8.10
N PHE A 541 7.31 -30.66 -9.08
CA PHE A 541 8.35 -30.79 -10.09
C PHE A 541 9.38 -29.67 -9.90
N VAL A 542 10.66 -29.99 -9.94
CA VAL A 542 11.77 -29.02 -9.93
C VAL A 542 12.80 -29.42 -10.97
N LEU A 543 13.14 -28.53 -11.90
CA LEU A 543 14.26 -28.73 -12.81
C LEU A 543 15.58 -28.58 -12.03
N LEU A 544 16.44 -29.60 -12.08
CA LEU A 544 17.73 -29.63 -11.39
C LEU A 544 18.81 -28.99 -12.26
N ASP A 545 18.78 -27.66 -12.32
CA ASP A 545 19.77 -26.84 -13.03
C ASP A 545 20.52 -25.89 -12.05
N GLY A 546 21.37 -25.00 -12.57
CA GLY A 546 22.12 -24.03 -11.77
C GLY A 546 21.30 -22.93 -11.08
N ALA A 547 19.98 -23.06 -10.95
CA ALA A 547 19.15 -22.25 -10.06
C ALA A 547 18.80 -22.98 -8.74
N VAL A 548 19.10 -24.28 -8.64
CA VAL A 548 18.98 -25.06 -7.41
C VAL A 548 20.26 -24.91 -6.59
N ALA A 549 20.13 -24.53 -5.32
CA ALA A 549 21.25 -24.34 -4.40
C ALA A 549 21.36 -25.49 -3.39
N GLU A 550 22.58 -25.78 -2.91
CA GLU A 550 22.79 -26.56 -1.69
C GLU A 550 22.66 -25.64 -0.47
N THR A 551 22.06 -26.15 0.61
CA THR A 551 21.97 -25.43 1.90
C THR A 551 23.25 -25.59 2.72
N GLY A 552 23.47 -24.71 3.68
CA GLY A 552 24.59 -24.76 4.63
C GLY A 552 24.46 -25.78 5.77
N LEU A 553 23.55 -26.76 5.67
CA LEU A 553 23.32 -27.76 6.73
C LEU A 553 24.60 -28.55 7.05
N ALA A 554 25.01 -28.54 8.33
CA ALA A 554 26.17 -29.30 8.77
C ALA A 554 25.84 -30.80 8.92
N GLU A 555 26.82 -31.67 8.68
CA GLU A 555 26.65 -33.14 8.79
C GLU A 555 26.16 -33.59 10.18
N SER A 556 26.58 -32.88 11.24
CA SER A 556 26.15 -33.10 12.61
C SER A 556 24.71 -32.67 12.92
N GLU A 557 24.06 -31.95 12.01
CA GLU A 557 22.66 -31.51 12.13
C GLU A 557 21.68 -32.43 11.39
N ARG A 558 22.19 -33.46 10.71
CA ARG A 558 21.44 -34.51 10.04
C ARG A 558 20.55 -35.27 11.03
N GLY A 559 19.29 -35.49 10.67
CA GLY A 559 18.27 -36.10 11.54
C GLY A 559 17.71 -35.17 12.63
N LEU A 560 18.16 -33.91 12.73
CA LEU A 560 17.55 -32.91 13.61
C LEU A 560 16.49 -32.09 12.86
N GLU A 561 15.45 -31.64 13.58
CA GLU A 561 14.50 -30.67 13.03
C GLU A 561 15.16 -29.29 12.92
N ARG A 562 15.08 -28.69 11.73
CA ARG A 562 15.60 -27.35 11.41
C ARG A 562 14.48 -26.46 10.89
N ARG A 563 14.33 -25.29 11.49
CA ARG A 563 13.37 -24.26 11.05
C ARG A 563 14.05 -23.32 10.06
N TRP A 564 13.55 -23.36 8.83
CA TRP A 564 14.01 -22.53 7.71
C TRP A 564 13.05 -21.37 7.51
N LEU A 565 13.59 -20.24 7.06
CA LEU A 565 12.89 -18.98 6.86
C LEU A 565 13.43 -18.35 5.56
N TRP A 566 12.56 -18.01 4.62
CA TRP A 566 12.97 -17.49 3.32
C TRP A 566 12.06 -16.36 2.83
N GLY A 567 12.63 -15.42 2.08
CA GLY A 567 11.90 -14.24 1.58
C GLY A 567 12.80 -13.30 0.76
N PRO A 568 12.26 -12.19 0.25
CA PRO A 568 13.03 -11.21 -0.52
C PRO A 568 14.25 -10.68 0.26
N ALA A 569 15.45 -10.83 -0.29
CA ALA A 569 16.69 -10.43 0.41
C ALA A 569 16.83 -8.91 0.63
N SER A 570 15.98 -8.11 -0.02
CA SER A 570 15.88 -6.65 0.16
C SER A 570 15.01 -6.23 1.36
N LEU A 571 14.40 -7.19 2.07
CA LEU A 571 13.51 -6.96 3.21
C LEU A 571 14.06 -7.67 4.47
N PRO A 572 13.79 -7.14 5.67
CA PRO A 572 14.19 -7.78 6.92
C PRO A 572 13.41 -9.09 7.14
N TYR A 573 13.99 -10.02 7.90
CA TYR A 573 13.47 -11.40 8.02
C TYR A 573 12.17 -11.54 8.84
N ASP A 574 11.67 -10.45 9.41
CA ASP A 574 10.41 -10.31 10.15
C ASP A 574 9.27 -9.69 9.32
N ASP A 575 9.54 -9.35 8.05
CA ASP A 575 8.56 -8.85 7.08
C ASP A 575 7.54 -9.93 6.67
N GLU A 576 6.29 -9.53 6.42
CA GLU A 576 5.16 -10.42 6.11
C GLU A 576 5.33 -11.23 4.81
N SER A 577 6.26 -10.85 3.93
CA SER A 577 6.60 -11.59 2.71
C SER A 577 7.43 -12.85 2.99
N TYR A 578 8.10 -12.95 4.15
CA TYR A 578 8.87 -14.12 4.52
C TYR A 578 7.96 -15.32 4.88
N ARG A 579 8.44 -16.52 4.59
CA ARG A 579 7.77 -17.79 4.87
C ARG A 579 8.71 -18.71 5.64
N GLU A 580 8.15 -19.53 6.53
CA GLU A 580 8.93 -20.44 7.36
C GLU A 580 8.36 -21.86 7.38
N ARG A 581 9.23 -22.85 7.56
CA ARG A 581 8.87 -24.27 7.72
C ARG A 581 9.96 -25.06 8.42
N SER A 582 9.57 -26.06 9.21
CA SER A 582 10.49 -27.02 9.79
C SER A 582 10.67 -28.23 8.87
N TYR A 583 11.91 -28.73 8.78
CA TYR A 583 12.27 -29.94 8.05
C TYR A 583 13.27 -30.79 8.84
N VAL A 584 13.16 -32.12 8.72
CA VAL A 584 14.20 -33.07 9.11
C VAL A 584 14.82 -33.64 7.83
N PHE A 585 16.14 -33.60 7.72
CA PHE A 585 16.89 -34.12 6.58
C PHE A 585 17.75 -35.32 7.02
N GLN A 586 17.67 -36.42 6.29
CA GLN A 586 18.41 -37.65 6.59
C GLN A 586 19.75 -37.73 5.86
N GLY A 587 19.98 -36.88 4.86
CA GLY A 587 21.18 -36.88 4.02
C GLY A 587 21.16 -38.06 3.04
N VAL A 588 20.19 -38.07 2.12
CA VAL A 588 19.96 -39.16 1.16
C VAL A 588 21.20 -39.42 0.29
N GLY A 589 22.03 -38.40 0.03
CA GLY A 589 23.33 -38.56 -0.64
C GLY A 589 24.35 -39.44 0.08
N LEU A 590 24.17 -39.73 1.38
CA LEU A 590 24.97 -40.71 2.13
C LEU A 590 24.42 -42.15 2.03
N ARG A 591 23.18 -42.35 1.57
CA ARG A 591 22.53 -43.67 1.54
C ARG A 591 23.20 -44.58 0.49
N PRO A 592 23.67 -45.79 0.85
CA PRO A 592 24.20 -46.75 -0.12
C PRO A 592 23.13 -47.19 -1.13
N LEU A 593 23.52 -47.47 -2.37
CA LEU A 593 22.60 -47.95 -3.40
C LEU A 593 22.26 -49.43 -3.20
N SER A 594 20.97 -49.78 -3.24
CA SER A 594 20.49 -51.16 -3.11
C SER A 594 21.15 -52.10 -4.14
N PRO A 595 21.49 -53.35 -3.76
CA PRO A 595 22.16 -54.28 -4.66
C PRO A 595 21.20 -54.83 -5.71
N VAL A 596 21.73 -55.20 -6.88
CA VAL A 596 20.94 -55.68 -8.04
C VAL A 596 21.34 -57.10 -8.45
N HIS A 597 20.55 -57.70 -9.35
CA HIS A 597 20.78 -59.06 -9.87
C HIS A 597 20.93 -60.15 -8.78
N VAL A 598 20.11 -60.03 -7.72
CA VAL A 598 20.02 -61.05 -6.67
C VAL A 598 19.65 -62.40 -7.27
N SER A 599 20.48 -63.40 -6.99
CA SER A 599 20.31 -64.77 -7.47
C SER A 599 20.62 -65.77 -6.37
N ALA A 600 19.92 -66.90 -6.39
CA ALA A 600 20.12 -68.00 -5.44
C ALA A 600 20.33 -69.30 -6.21
N LYS A 601 21.41 -70.03 -5.90
CA LYS A 601 21.69 -71.35 -6.47
C LYS A 601 21.71 -72.40 -5.37
N ARG A 602 21.00 -73.51 -5.59
CA ARG A 602 21.10 -74.67 -4.70
C ARG A 602 22.27 -75.56 -5.11
N ALA A 603 23.19 -75.82 -4.19
CA ALA A 603 24.29 -76.76 -4.34
C ALA A 603 23.84 -78.21 -4.11
N ALA A 604 24.70 -79.17 -4.50
CA ALA A 604 24.39 -80.60 -4.45
C ALA A 604 24.25 -81.17 -3.03
N ASP A 605 24.82 -80.51 -2.04
CA ASP A 605 24.70 -80.80 -0.59
C ASP A 605 23.42 -80.19 0.04
N GLY A 606 22.60 -79.50 -0.76
CA GLY A 606 21.40 -78.80 -0.31
C GLY A 606 21.61 -77.32 0.03
N THR A 607 22.85 -76.83 0.10
CA THR A 607 23.19 -75.43 0.44
C THR A 607 22.56 -74.44 -0.54
N LEU A 608 22.17 -73.26 -0.05
CA LEU A 608 21.79 -72.12 -0.88
C LEU A 608 22.93 -71.11 -0.88
N ASP A 609 23.49 -70.88 -2.06
CA ASP A 609 24.46 -69.82 -2.32
C ASP A 609 23.72 -68.60 -2.88
N PHE A 610 23.82 -67.46 -2.20
CA PHE A 610 23.25 -66.19 -2.63
C PHE A 610 24.34 -65.29 -3.20
N VAL A 611 24.06 -64.67 -4.36
CA VAL A 611 24.97 -63.78 -5.10
C VAL A 611 24.19 -62.58 -5.64
N TRP A 612 24.78 -61.40 -5.53
CA TRP A 612 24.24 -60.12 -6.03
C TRP A 612 25.37 -59.22 -6.54
N ILE A 613 25.01 -58.14 -7.23
CA ILE A 613 25.93 -57.14 -7.78
C ILE A 613 25.78 -55.85 -6.97
N ARG A 614 26.90 -55.34 -6.44
CA ARG A 614 27.00 -54.06 -5.73
C ARG A 614 26.79 -52.90 -6.70
N ARG A 615 25.98 -51.91 -6.32
CA ARG A 615 25.97 -50.57 -6.94
C ARG A 615 26.81 -49.62 -6.09
N THR A 616 27.34 -48.56 -6.69
CA THR A 616 28.03 -47.48 -5.95
C THR A 616 27.43 -46.14 -6.31
N ARG A 617 27.34 -45.24 -5.32
CA ARG A 617 26.93 -43.83 -5.50
C ARG A 617 28.10 -42.92 -5.89
N VAL A 618 29.35 -43.39 -5.76
CA VAL A 618 30.56 -42.59 -6.01
C VAL A 618 31.32 -43.15 -7.20
N SER A 619 31.47 -42.35 -8.25
CA SER A 619 32.30 -42.65 -9.44
C SER A 619 31.99 -43.99 -10.14
N GLY A 620 30.72 -44.39 -10.15
CA GLY A 620 30.26 -45.67 -10.71
C GLY A 620 30.32 -45.79 -12.23
N ASP A 621 30.37 -44.67 -12.96
CA ASP A 621 30.34 -44.64 -14.43
C ASP A 621 31.70 -44.89 -15.10
N SER A 622 32.77 -45.09 -14.31
CA SER A 622 34.12 -45.28 -14.83
C SER A 622 34.39 -46.73 -15.28
N TRP A 623 34.63 -46.90 -16.57
CA TRP A 623 34.99 -48.18 -17.20
C TRP A 623 36.49 -48.51 -17.13
N LEU A 624 37.29 -47.71 -16.42
CA LEU A 624 38.74 -47.87 -16.33
C LEU A 624 39.20 -48.83 -15.20
N GLY A 625 38.31 -49.15 -14.25
CA GLY A 625 38.58 -50.04 -13.12
C GLY A 625 38.26 -51.52 -13.40
N LEU A 626 38.77 -52.40 -12.55
CA LEU A 626 38.36 -53.82 -12.51
C LEU A 626 36.98 -54.02 -11.86
N ASP A 627 36.56 -53.07 -11.04
CA ASP A 627 35.29 -53.01 -10.31
C ASP A 627 34.98 -51.54 -10.01
N VAL A 628 33.74 -51.22 -9.67
CA VAL A 628 33.34 -49.86 -9.29
C VAL A 628 33.84 -49.53 -7.87
N PRO A 629 34.18 -48.27 -7.53
CA PRO A 629 34.66 -47.91 -6.19
C PRO A 629 33.65 -48.27 -5.08
N LEU A 630 34.16 -48.57 -3.88
CA LEU A 630 33.35 -48.57 -2.65
C LEU A 630 33.31 -47.13 -2.13
N GLY A 631 32.12 -46.57 -1.90
CA GLY A 631 31.92 -45.21 -1.40
C GLY A 631 31.73 -45.14 0.12
N GLU A 632 31.87 -46.28 0.79
CA GLU A 632 31.49 -46.55 2.18
C GLU A 632 32.71 -47.14 2.93
N GLU A 633 32.77 -46.99 4.25
CA GLU A 633 33.89 -47.52 5.05
C GLU A 633 33.95 -49.06 5.05
N ALA A 634 32.80 -49.72 4.90
CA ALA A 634 32.68 -51.18 4.88
C ALA A 634 31.60 -51.64 3.88
N GLU A 635 31.77 -52.84 3.32
CA GLU A 635 30.75 -53.49 2.48
C GLU A 635 29.97 -54.52 3.33
N LEU A 636 28.76 -54.14 3.76
CA LEU A 636 27.85 -54.94 4.59
C LEU A 636 26.50 -55.11 3.87
N TYR A 637 25.83 -56.24 4.10
CA TYR A 637 24.51 -56.55 3.56
C TYR A 637 23.71 -57.38 4.57
N ASP A 638 22.40 -57.16 4.63
CA ASP A 638 21.43 -58.00 5.35
C ASP A 638 20.46 -58.66 4.37
N LEU A 639 20.47 -60.00 4.33
CA LEU A 639 19.60 -60.79 3.47
C LEU A 639 18.33 -61.20 4.22
N ASP A 640 17.20 -60.56 3.90
CA ASP A 640 15.89 -60.89 4.47
C ASP A 640 15.20 -62.01 3.68
N VAL A 641 14.87 -63.09 4.39
CA VAL A 641 14.08 -64.21 3.90
C VAL A 641 12.63 -63.98 4.31
N LEU A 642 11.78 -63.66 3.33
CA LEU A 642 10.35 -63.40 3.54
C LEU A 642 9.52 -64.69 3.50
N SER A 643 8.32 -64.65 4.09
CA SER A 643 7.31 -65.70 3.99
C SER A 643 6.74 -65.83 2.57
N ASP A 644 6.09 -66.95 2.24
CA ASP A 644 5.46 -67.15 0.92
C ASP A 644 4.35 -66.12 0.62
N GLU A 645 3.74 -65.54 1.66
CA GLU A 645 2.74 -64.48 1.55
C GLU A 645 3.39 -63.07 1.44
N GLY A 646 4.72 -62.98 1.54
CA GLY A 646 5.52 -61.81 1.14
C GLY A 646 5.59 -60.64 2.13
N GLY A 647 4.97 -60.77 3.31
CA GLY A 647 4.87 -59.68 4.29
C GLY A 647 5.67 -59.84 5.60
N GLU A 648 6.12 -61.05 5.94
CA GLU A 648 6.82 -61.32 7.21
C GLU A 648 8.27 -61.73 6.96
N VAL A 649 9.23 -61.09 7.64
CA VAL A 649 10.65 -61.49 7.63
C VAL A 649 10.81 -62.72 8.53
N LEU A 650 10.93 -63.90 7.90
CA LEU A 650 11.19 -65.16 8.61
C LEU A 650 12.60 -65.23 9.19
N ARG A 651 13.57 -64.57 8.54
CA ARG A 651 14.98 -64.56 8.97
C ARG A 651 15.81 -63.51 8.23
N THR A 652 16.70 -62.83 8.95
CA THR A 652 17.77 -62.00 8.37
C THR A 652 19.13 -62.74 8.43
N LEU A 653 19.99 -62.55 7.42
CA LEU A 653 21.36 -63.08 7.38
C LEU A 653 22.36 -62.01 6.94
N SER A 654 23.26 -61.58 7.83
CA SER A 654 24.28 -60.58 7.50
C SER A 654 25.46 -61.17 6.73
N ALA A 655 26.01 -60.42 5.77
CA ALA A 655 27.15 -60.80 4.93
C ALA A 655 28.13 -59.64 4.71
N THR A 656 29.43 -59.94 4.77
CA THR A 656 30.54 -58.95 4.65
C THR A 656 31.23 -58.98 3.27
N ARG A 657 30.60 -59.63 2.28
CA ARG A 657 31.05 -59.74 0.88
C ARG A 657 29.93 -60.31 0.00
N ARG A 658 30.04 -60.13 -1.32
CA ARG A 658 29.09 -60.50 -2.39
C ARG A 658 28.67 -61.99 -2.52
N ILE A 659 29.04 -62.85 -1.56
CA ILE A 659 28.65 -64.27 -1.52
C ILE A 659 28.30 -64.67 -0.08
N CYS A 660 27.04 -65.01 0.16
CA CYS A 660 26.62 -65.68 1.39
C CYS A 660 26.44 -67.19 1.13
N ARG A 661 27.27 -68.02 1.80
CA ARG A 661 27.18 -69.48 1.79
C ARG A 661 26.80 -69.99 3.19
N ARG A 662 25.52 -70.21 3.48
CA ARG A 662 25.07 -70.84 4.73
C ARG A 662 23.60 -71.28 4.69
N TRP A 663 23.36 -72.47 4.16
CA TRP A 663 22.13 -73.21 4.40
C TRP A 663 22.44 -74.71 4.44
N ILE A 664 21.84 -75.46 5.37
CA ILE A 664 21.84 -76.94 5.34
C ILE A 664 20.38 -77.33 5.56
N SER A 665 19.87 -78.23 4.73
CA SER A 665 18.43 -78.37 4.56
C SER A 665 17.74 -79.12 5.71
N ALA A 666 16.63 -78.54 6.18
CA ALA A 666 15.46 -79.31 6.60
C ALA A 666 14.19 -78.60 6.08
N VAL A 667 13.17 -79.39 5.74
CA VAL A 667 11.86 -78.98 5.16
C VAL A 667 11.85 -78.67 3.65
N ARG A 668 10.74 -79.06 3.01
CA ARG A 668 10.53 -79.14 1.55
C ARG A 668 9.62 -78.02 1.03
N ARG A 669 10.13 -77.07 0.22
CA ARG A 669 9.54 -76.46 -1.01
C ARG A 669 10.33 -75.20 -1.44
N PRO A 670 10.15 -74.68 -2.67
CA PRO A 670 10.89 -73.51 -3.16
C PRO A 670 10.16 -72.20 -2.88
N HIS A 671 10.68 -71.41 -1.94
CA HIS A 671 10.19 -70.06 -1.62
C HIS A 671 10.78 -69.00 -2.56
N ARG A 672 10.06 -67.91 -2.84
CA ARG A 672 10.54 -66.77 -3.65
C ARG A 672 11.15 -65.68 -2.75
N LEU A 673 12.40 -65.28 -3.01
CA LEU A 673 13.00 -64.10 -2.37
C LEU A 673 12.65 -62.81 -3.13
N ARG A 674 12.56 -61.68 -2.42
CA ARG A 674 12.27 -60.36 -2.99
C ARG A 674 13.06 -59.15 -2.47
N SER A 675 13.82 -59.25 -1.37
CA SER A 675 14.62 -58.13 -0.85
C SER A 675 16.00 -58.53 -0.33
N ILE A 676 16.95 -57.60 -0.45
CA ILE A 676 18.20 -57.54 0.31
C ILE A 676 18.29 -56.10 0.81
N SER A 677 18.50 -55.95 2.11
CA SER A 677 18.66 -54.67 2.79
C SER A 677 20.15 -54.38 2.96
N ILE A 678 20.55 -53.11 2.99
CA ILE A 678 21.91 -52.69 3.37
C ILE A 678 21.76 -51.81 4.62
N SER A 679 22.59 -52.11 5.63
CA SER A 679 22.78 -51.31 6.85
C SER A 679 23.89 -50.28 6.64
#